data_AF-Q74EC6-F1
#
_entry.id   AF-Q74EC6-F1
#
_cell.length_a   1.000
_cell.length_b   1.000
_cell.length_c   1.000
_cell.angle_alpha   90.00
_cell.angle_beta   90.00
_cell.angle_gamma   90.00
#
_symmetry.space_group_name_H-M   'P 1'
#
loop_
_entity.id
_entity.type
_entity.pdbx_description
1 polymer ?
#
loop_
_entity_poly.entity_id
_entity_poly.type
_entity_poly.pdbx_seq_one_letter_code
_entity_poly.pdbx_strand_id
1 'polypeptide(L)'
;MGREGRGTRQRNIMRLVSQPGLDPKASVPSFDHDARPVPATSAGVSRPAIDPPAEWTVRQYIREKKDQRFPSPRGQHRCFSGLDALCGMKSEVPERPTVVLIIEDDRQVRLLARDVLEEAGFVVEEACDGREGVVKFGRVRPDVVLLDVILPYMNGMTVCRVLREMPGGERVPVVMMTALGDSDAVREAFDAGATFFVPKPINLSTLPEHLTYLVRSSRVLQELHESEAQNRALLNAIPDMMLHVCREGTILDFRAGNGCAYAAFGGNLRGRTIADLLPPGAAAQFMAQVGHALATGTMMVCEYELEGPGGLNTHEARIVANGTGTVLAIVRDVTERRQSEEMIRYLAHHDSLTGLPNRIFFGEMLELVLSRARRDGKQVAILFVDLDDFKLINDTLGHAAGDHLLREAAQRLKGCVRSSDYVASGAESGLCGNIARFGGDEFILSLGNLDSVDDVVAVTQRIISEFSREFRIDGHEIFVSVSIGISMYPDDAEDTGSLVRNADMAMFAAKEEGGPSFRFFTRGMNEAAQQRLSIELSLRKALERGEIFVHYQPKVDLSCGEITGFEALARWHHPELGLIPPDTFIPLAEKNGLIVRIGEWVLRAACAQARTWIDEGFSDLCMAINLSSHQFTSGNLTSMVKEVLDETELPPSCLEFEITEGILMERTEKTMRILSELRDMGVRISIDDFGTGYSSLGYLKRFPVNTVKIDRSFVREIDSPHEDAAIIKAIIAVARNLNLQVVAEGVESHRQTEFLLAHGCNEAQGFLFGKPVHPDEASLMLRAGRWRDAPARALARGR
;
A
#
# COMPACT_ATOMS: atom_id res chain seq x y z
N MET A 1 27.07 33.14 -24.52
CA MET A 1 26.73 34.55 -24.19
C MET A 1 25.32 34.56 -23.62
N GLY A 2 24.98 34.99 -22.41
CA GLY A 2 25.72 35.49 -21.27
C GLY A 2 24.71 35.76 -20.13
N ARG A 3 25.11 35.42 -18.90
CA ARG A 3 24.91 36.07 -17.58
C ARG A 3 23.53 36.66 -17.20
N GLU A 4 22.91 36.16 -16.12
CA GLU A 4 22.98 36.61 -14.70
C GLU A 4 21.97 37.73 -14.33
N GLY A 5 21.22 37.50 -13.25
CA GLY A 5 20.41 38.52 -12.56
C GLY A 5 19.75 37.96 -11.29
N ARG A 6 20.40 38.16 -10.14
CA ARG A 6 19.85 37.95 -8.78
C ARG A 6 19.39 39.29 -8.20
N GLY A 7 18.40 39.22 -7.29
CA GLY A 7 18.12 40.20 -6.22
C GLY A 7 16.70 40.79 -6.26
N THR A 8 16.01 41.16 -5.18
CA THR A 8 16.21 41.09 -3.71
C THR A 8 14.89 41.50 -3.00
N ARG A 9 14.60 40.89 -1.83
CA ARG A 9 13.77 41.27 -0.64
C ARG A 9 12.98 42.61 -0.55
N GLN A 10 11.78 42.57 0.08
CA GLN A 10 11.33 43.27 1.34
C GLN A 10 9.82 42.98 1.61
N ARG A 11 9.39 42.33 2.71
CA ARG A 11 9.02 42.77 4.09
C ARG A 11 7.60 43.39 4.31
N ASN A 12 6.79 42.65 5.09
CA ASN A 12 5.83 42.99 6.17
C ASN A 12 4.75 44.08 5.99
N ILE A 13 3.49 43.75 6.36
CA ILE A 13 2.66 44.44 7.36
C ILE A 13 1.61 43.46 7.95
N MET A 14 1.37 43.64 9.24
CA MET A 14 0.56 42.89 10.20
C MET A 14 -0.79 43.59 10.41
N ARG A 15 -1.91 42.89 10.62
CA ARG A 15 -2.99 43.37 11.53
C ARG A 15 -3.99 42.28 11.94
N LEU A 16 -4.21 42.26 13.26
CA LEU A 16 -5.18 41.49 14.03
C LEU A 16 -6.62 41.96 13.81
N VAL A 17 -7.59 41.06 13.98
CA VAL A 17 -8.84 41.32 14.72
C VAL A 17 -9.23 40.06 15.50
N SER A 18 -9.63 40.25 16.76
CA SER A 18 -9.96 39.25 17.77
C SER A 18 -11.47 39.31 18.11
N GLN A 19 -12.12 38.13 18.21
CA GLN A 19 -13.22 37.72 19.13
C GLN A 19 -14.59 38.49 19.12
N PRO A 20 -15.67 38.03 19.83
CA PRO A 20 -15.93 36.76 20.57
C PRO A 20 -17.32 36.08 20.36
N GLY A 21 -17.37 34.80 20.77
CA GLY A 21 -18.40 33.99 21.48
C GLY A 21 -19.91 34.26 21.46
N LEU A 22 -20.68 33.15 21.48
CA LEU A 22 -21.82 32.91 22.39
C LEU A 22 -22.41 31.49 22.19
N ASP A 23 -22.28 30.65 23.22
CA ASP A 23 -23.18 29.53 23.60
C ASP A 23 -24.28 30.12 24.51
N PRO A 24 -25.49 29.52 24.75
CA PRO A 24 -25.59 28.16 25.32
C PRO A 24 -26.94 27.35 25.19
N LYS A 25 -26.87 26.08 25.66
CA LYS A 25 -27.84 25.29 26.49
C LYS A 25 -28.88 24.29 25.89
N ALA A 26 -28.96 23.16 26.63
CA ALA A 26 -30.01 22.12 26.83
C ALA A 26 -30.01 20.92 25.87
N SER A 27 -30.18 19.63 26.25
CA SER A 27 -30.65 18.97 27.49
C SER A 27 -30.42 17.43 27.41
N VAL A 28 -30.30 16.77 28.58
CA VAL A 28 -30.17 15.31 28.84
C VAL A 28 -31.58 14.66 29.06
N PRO A 29 -31.77 13.33 28.93
CA PRO A 29 -31.81 12.40 30.10
C PRO A 29 -31.12 11.02 29.82
N SER A 30 -30.16 10.55 30.63
CA SER A 30 -30.24 9.68 31.83
C SER A 30 -30.81 8.26 31.63
N PHE A 31 -29.97 7.23 31.86
CA PHE A 31 -30.31 5.99 32.57
C PHE A 31 -29.05 5.43 33.26
N ASP A 32 -29.16 5.21 34.58
CA ASP A 32 -28.19 4.62 35.51
C ASP A 32 -28.28 3.08 35.53
N HIS A 33 -27.15 2.40 35.78
CA HIS A 33 -27.02 1.50 36.95
C HIS A 33 -25.55 1.10 37.23
N ASP A 34 -25.05 1.63 38.35
CA ASP A 34 -24.30 0.98 39.44
C ASP A 34 -23.27 -0.15 39.18
N ALA A 35 -22.01 0.13 39.53
CA ALA A 35 -21.29 -0.60 40.59
C ALA A 35 -20.10 0.22 41.13
N ARG A 36 -19.98 0.27 42.47
CA ARG A 36 -19.13 1.14 43.31
C ARG A 36 -17.63 0.78 43.36
N PRO A 37 -16.73 1.75 43.61
CA PRO A 37 -15.37 1.53 44.11
C PRO A 37 -15.09 2.24 45.45
N VAL A 38 -14.27 1.65 46.36
CA VAL A 38 -13.65 2.34 47.52
C VAL A 38 -12.41 1.54 48.00
N PRO A 39 -11.44 2.07 48.79
CA PRO A 39 -10.36 3.02 48.43
C PRO A 39 -8.95 2.61 48.96
N ALA A 40 -7.89 3.35 48.61
CA ALA A 40 -6.76 3.61 49.52
C ALA A 40 -5.85 4.78 49.04
N THR A 41 -5.99 5.91 49.76
CA THR A 41 -4.98 6.85 50.30
C THR A 41 -3.64 7.16 49.60
N SER A 42 -3.41 8.47 49.51
CA SER A 42 -2.27 9.28 49.08
C SER A 42 -1.03 9.28 50.00
N ALA A 43 0.16 9.41 49.41
CA ALA A 43 1.22 10.32 49.87
C ALA A 43 2.19 10.60 48.70
N GLY A 44 2.36 11.87 48.32
CA GLY A 44 3.15 12.30 47.17
C GLY A 44 4.59 12.71 47.50
N VAL A 45 5.48 12.66 46.50
CA VAL A 45 6.63 13.56 46.34
C VAL A 45 6.88 13.78 44.84
N SER A 46 7.02 15.05 44.48
CA SER A 46 7.15 15.64 43.15
C SER A 46 8.46 15.27 42.41
N ARG A 47 8.41 15.13 41.08
CA ARG A 47 9.55 15.20 40.15
C ARG A 47 9.19 16.08 38.94
N PRO A 48 10.15 16.82 38.35
CA PRO A 48 9.89 17.83 37.33
C PRO A 48 9.63 17.24 35.95
N ALA A 49 8.80 17.93 35.17
CA ALA A 49 8.49 17.63 33.78
C ALA A 49 9.69 17.90 32.87
N ILE A 50 9.98 16.96 31.96
CA ILE A 50 10.88 17.14 30.82
C ILE A 50 10.01 16.90 29.57
N ASP A 51 9.96 17.90 28.69
CA ASP A 51 9.28 17.85 27.39
C ASP A 51 9.88 16.76 26.46
N PRO A 52 9.07 16.18 25.55
CA PRO A 52 9.55 15.16 24.61
C PRO A 52 10.37 15.79 23.47
N PRO A 53 11.48 15.18 23.00
CA PRO A 53 12.16 15.65 21.81
C PRO A 53 11.51 15.11 20.53
N ALA A 54 11.52 15.99 19.53
CA ALA A 54 10.93 15.85 18.20
C ALA A 54 11.54 14.74 17.33
N GLU A 55 10.71 14.26 16.41
CA GLU A 55 10.94 13.25 15.38
C GLU A 55 12.15 13.55 14.47
N TRP A 56 13.03 12.57 14.29
CA TRP A 56 14.09 12.58 13.28
C TRP A 56 13.56 11.99 11.96
N THR A 57 13.80 12.67 10.82
CA THR A 57 13.46 12.13 9.49
C THR A 57 14.68 11.50 8.79
N VAL A 58 14.45 10.35 8.15
CA VAL A 58 15.40 9.46 7.47
C VAL A 58 16.32 10.15 6.43
N ARG A 59 15.98 11.36 5.95
CA ARG A 59 16.80 12.12 4.99
C ARG A 59 18.03 12.80 5.62
N GLN A 60 18.08 13.02 6.94
CA GLN A 60 19.27 13.58 7.60
C GLN A 60 20.37 12.53 7.83
N TYR A 61 20.01 11.25 7.99
CA TYR A 61 20.96 10.14 8.19
C TYR A 61 21.80 9.83 6.92
N ILE A 62 21.27 10.09 5.73
CA ILE A 62 21.93 9.75 4.45
C ILE A 62 22.98 10.79 4.03
N ARG A 63 22.98 11.99 4.63
CA ARG A 63 23.88 13.08 4.21
C ARG A 63 25.28 13.00 4.83
N GLU A 64 25.45 12.34 5.97
CA GLU A 64 26.75 12.24 6.68
C GLU A 64 27.60 11.01 6.32
N LYS A 65 27.07 10.03 5.56
CA LYS A 65 27.84 8.83 5.16
C LYS A 65 28.47 8.89 3.76
N LYS A 66 28.55 10.07 3.13
CA LYS A 66 29.04 10.22 1.75
C LYS A 66 30.53 10.53 1.57
N ASP A 67 31.34 10.49 2.64
CA ASP A 67 32.75 10.94 2.59
C ASP A 67 33.81 9.92 3.04
N GLN A 68 33.57 8.61 2.88
CA GLN A 68 34.64 7.61 3.04
C GLN A 68 34.68 6.64 1.85
N ARG A 69 35.61 6.91 0.93
CA ARG A 69 35.99 6.01 -0.18
C ARG A 69 36.98 4.95 0.34
N PHE A 70 36.66 3.67 0.13
CA PHE A 70 37.62 2.56 0.20
C PHE A 70 38.33 2.38 -1.16
N PRO A 71 39.63 2.03 -1.20
CA PRO A 71 40.31 1.62 -2.44
C PRO A 71 40.09 0.13 -2.75
N SER A 72 40.05 -0.20 -4.05
CA SER A 72 39.87 -1.55 -4.62
C SER A 72 41.11 -2.46 -4.52
N PRO A 73 40.98 -3.80 -4.63
CA PRO A 73 42.09 -4.73 -4.46
C PRO A 73 42.80 -5.06 -5.79
N ARG A 74 44.13 -5.04 -5.78
CA ARG A 74 45.00 -5.78 -6.71
C ARG A 74 46.20 -6.32 -5.94
N GLY A 75 46.58 -7.55 -6.29
CA GLY A 75 47.26 -8.49 -5.42
C GLY A 75 48.75 -8.27 -5.20
N GLN A 76 49.30 -9.08 -4.29
CA GLN A 76 50.51 -9.88 -4.53
C GLN A 76 50.78 -10.83 -3.36
N HIS A 77 51.20 -12.04 -3.72
CA HIS A 77 51.72 -13.09 -2.85
C HIS A 77 52.78 -12.57 -1.88
N ARG A 78 52.74 -13.03 -0.62
CA ARG A 78 53.96 -13.42 0.10
C ARG A 78 53.65 -14.36 1.26
N CYS A 79 54.46 -15.41 1.33
CA CYS A 79 54.41 -16.51 2.28
C CYS A 79 54.36 -16.07 3.74
N PHE A 80 53.53 -16.75 4.54
CA PHE A 80 53.68 -16.82 5.99
C PHE A 80 54.64 -17.96 6.33
N SER A 81 55.86 -17.60 6.74
CA SER A 81 56.71 -18.39 7.62
C SER A 81 56.59 -17.79 9.02
N GLY A 82 56.20 -18.59 10.01
CA GLY A 82 56.20 -18.14 11.41
C GLY A 82 55.26 -18.94 12.29
N LEU A 83 55.66 -20.17 12.62
CA LEU A 83 54.98 -21.07 13.54
C LEU A 83 55.43 -20.85 15.01
N ASP A 84 55.85 -19.62 15.37
CA ASP A 84 56.49 -19.28 16.67
C ASP A 84 55.85 -18.07 17.37
N ALA A 85 54.51 -18.01 17.47
CA ALA A 85 53.85 -16.91 18.21
C ALA A 85 52.62 -17.33 19.05
N LEU A 86 52.58 -18.56 19.55
CA LEU A 86 51.53 -19.04 20.48
C LEU A 86 52.05 -19.42 21.88
N CYS A 87 53.27 -19.01 22.23
CA CYS A 87 53.79 -19.05 23.61
C CYS A 87 54.29 -17.65 24.00
N GLY A 88 53.40 -16.77 24.43
CA GLY A 88 53.82 -15.44 24.88
C GLY A 88 52.71 -14.39 25.02
N MET A 89 51.54 -14.74 25.56
CA MET A 89 50.60 -13.72 26.05
C MET A 89 50.69 -13.64 27.57
N LYS A 90 51.67 -12.87 28.06
CA LYS A 90 51.54 -12.24 29.38
C LYS A 90 50.43 -11.19 29.23
N SER A 91 49.35 -11.39 29.97
CA SER A 91 48.31 -10.38 30.17
C SER A 91 48.92 -9.17 30.88
N GLU A 92 49.29 -8.13 30.14
CA GLU A 92 49.60 -6.80 30.71
C GLU A 92 48.32 -5.95 30.73
N VAL A 93 47.42 -6.29 31.66
CA VAL A 93 46.51 -5.28 32.24
C VAL A 93 47.37 -4.52 33.26
N PRO A 94 47.42 -3.18 33.27
CA PRO A 94 48.14 -2.47 34.32
C PRO A 94 47.50 -2.85 35.65
N GLU A 95 48.20 -3.67 36.45
CA GLU A 95 47.75 -4.02 37.80
C GLU A 95 47.61 -2.71 38.57
N ARG A 96 46.37 -2.31 38.87
CA ARG A 96 46.12 -1.22 39.80
C ARG A 96 46.94 -1.51 41.06
N PRO A 97 47.72 -0.55 41.57
CA PRO A 97 48.56 -0.78 42.73
C PRO A 97 47.70 -1.26 43.89
N THR A 98 48.11 -2.39 44.49
CA THR A 98 47.37 -3.05 45.57
C THR A 98 47.41 -2.16 46.81
N VAL A 99 46.23 -1.77 47.29
CA VAL A 99 46.11 -0.86 48.43
C VAL A 99 45.99 -1.65 49.73
N VAL A 100 46.91 -1.44 50.67
CA VAL A 100 46.91 -2.06 52.00
C VAL A 100 46.47 -1.02 53.04
N LEU A 101 45.45 -1.33 53.84
CA LEU A 101 45.10 -0.53 55.00
C LEU A 101 45.70 -1.16 56.27
N ILE A 102 46.64 -0.46 56.91
CA ILE A 102 47.25 -0.90 58.18
C ILE A 102 46.55 -0.18 59.33
N ILE A 103 45.96 -0.93 60.25
CA ILE A 103 45.29 -0.44 61.45
C ILE A 103 46.06 -0.97 62.67
N GLU A 104 46.92 -0.12 63.23
CA GLU A 104 47.88 -0.46 64.29
C GLU A 104 48.10 0.80 65.15
N ASP A 105 48.08 0.70 66.47
CA ASP A 105 48.26 1.87 67.34
C ASP A 105 49.74 2.18 67.58
N ASP A 106 50.61 1.15 67.63
CA ASP A 106 52.05 1.32 67.73
C ASP A 106 52.63 1.98 66.47
N ARG A 107 53.08 3.23 66.62
CA ARG A 107 53.67 4.02 65.55
C ARG A 107 54.92 3.37 64.95
N GLN A 108 55.76 2.71 65.75
CA GLN A 108 56.99 2.09 65.24
C GLN A 108 56.67 0.88 64.38
N VAL A 109 55.74 0.03 64.83
CA VAL A 109 55.29 -1.16 64.07
C VAL A 109 54.62 -0.73 62.77
N ARG A 110 53.75 0.28 62.82
CA ARG A 110 53.03 0.81 61.66
C ARG A 110 53.97 1.41 60.61
N LEU A 111 54.95 2.22 61.01
CA LEU A 111 55.95 2.81 60.10
C LEU A 111 56.81 1.73 59.44
N LEU A 112 57.25 0.73 60.21
CA LEU A 112 58.12 -0.33 59.70
C LEU A 112 57.35 -1.25 58.73
N ALA A 113 56.10 -1.57 59.01
CA ALA A 113 55.24 -2.32 58.10
C ALA A 113 54.94 -1.52 56.82
N ARG A 114 54.70 -0.20 56.93
CA ARG A 114 54.53 0.67 55.76
C ARG A 114 55.76 0.64 54.87
N ASP A 115 56.94 0.95 55.41
CA ASP A 115 58.15 1.11 54.61
C ASP A 115 58.47 -0.18 53.82
N VAL A 116 58.31 -1.35 54.45
CA VAL A 116 58.51 -2.67 53.80
C VAL A 116 57.46 -2.95 52.73
N LEU A 117 56.19 -2.60 52.96
CA LEU A 117 55.12 -2.82 51.99
C LEU A 117 55.19 -1.84 50.81
N GLU A 118 55.56 -0.58 51.06
CA GLU A 118 55.79 0.41 49.99
C GLU A 118 57.00 0.04 49.13
N GLU A 119 58.11 -0.44 49.73
CA GLU A 119 59.27 -0.96 48.98
C GLU A 119 58.90 -2.17 48.12
N ALA A 120 57.97 -3.01 48.60
CA ALA A 120 57.41 -4.14 47.86
C ALA A 120 56.35 -3.73 46.81
N GLY A 121 56.06 -2.44 46.64
CA GLY A 121 55.17 -1.91 45.58
C GLY A 121 53.69 -1.81 45.96
N PHE A 122 53.34 -1.96 47.23
CA PHE A 122 51.98 -1.69 47.71
C PHE A 122 51.75 -0.20 47.95
N VAL A 123 50.50 0.25 47.83
CA VAL A 123 50.08 1.58 48.30
C VAL A 123 49.52 1.42 49.71
N VAL A 124 50.13 2.08 50.69
CA VAL A 124 49.76 1.88 52.09
C VAL A 124 48.96 3.06 52.62
N GLU A 125 47.84 2.76 53.24
CA GLU A 125 47.05 3.71 54.03
C GLU A 125 47.12 3.28 55.49
N GLU A 126 47.37 4.23 56.39
CA GLU A 126 47.58 3.96 57.82
C GLU A 126 46.37 4.43 58.64
N ALA A 127 46.03 3.74 59.72
CA ALA A 127 45.12 4.20 60.76
C ALA A 127 45.71 3.89 62.15
N CYS A 128 45.60 4.82 63.09
CA CYS A 128 46.14 4.66 64.44
C CYS A 128 45.15 4.06 65.45
N ASP A 129 43.87 3.93 65.08
CA ASP A 129 42.86 3.25 65.89
C ASP A 129 41.76 2.62 65.01
N GLY A 130 40.92 1.79 65.63
CA GLY A 130 39.86 1.07 64.94
C GLY A 130 38.78 1.96 64.31
N ARG A 131 38.48 3.13 64.89
CA ARG A 131 37.46 4.06 64.34
C ARG A 131 37.97 4.74 63.08
N GLU A 132 39.23 5.20 63.12
CA GLU A 132 39.90 5.75 61.94
C GLU A 132 40.01 4.70 60.84
N GLY A 133 40.34 3.46 61.20
CA GLY A 133 40.43 2.31 60.29
C GLY A 133 39.12 2.06 59.53
N VAL A 134 37.99 2.02 60.23
CA VAL A 134 36.65 1.84 59.61
C VAL A 134 36.30 2.98 58.65
N VAL A 135 36.58 4.23 59.04
CA VAL A 135 36.33 5.40 58.17
C VAL A 135 37.20 5.34 56.92
N LYS A 136 38.49 5.01 57.07
CA LYS A 136 39.43 4.90 55.94
C LYS A 136 39.09 3.73 55.02
N PHE A 137 38.62 2.61 55.55
CA PHE A 137 38.17 1.46 54.74
C PHE A 137 37.09 1.86 53.72
N GLY A 138 36.05 2.57 54.15
CA GLY A 138 34.97 3.01 53.27
C GLY A 138 35.40 4.02 52.20
N ARG A 139 36.39 4.87 52.53
CA ARG A 139 36.92 5.90 51.63
C ARG A 139 37.90 5.34 50.60
N VAL A 140 38.87 4.55 51.06
CA VAL A 140 40.02 4.08 50.27
C VAL A 140 39.68 2.81 49.49
N ARG A 141 38.79 1.96 50.03
CA ARG A 141 38.46 0.63 49.51
C ARG A 141 39.73 -0.21 49.28
N PRO A 142 40.42 -0.60 50.37
CA PRO A 142 41.68 -1.34 50.28
C PRO A 142 41.47 -2.73 49.68
N ASP A 143 42.52 -3.26 49.05
CA ASP A 143 42.58 -4.63 48.53
C ASP A 143 42.88 -5.66 49.64
N VAL A 144 43.49 -5.24 50.76
CA VAL A 144 43.74 -6.05 51.96
C VAL A 144 43.88 -5.16 53.19
N VAL A 145 43.45 -5.66 54.35
CA VAL A 145 43.57 -4.96 55.65
C VAL A 145 44.51 -5.72 56.56
N LEU A 146 45.50 -5.04 57.12
CA LEU A 146 46.35 -5.54 58.20
C LEU A 146 45.89 -4.90 59.52
N LEU A 147 45.36 -5.70 60.43
CA LEU A 147 44.58 -5.22 61.57
C LEU A 147 45.13 -5.75 62.88
N ASP A 148 45.54 -4.86 63.79
CA ASP A 148 45.93 -5.28 65.13
C ASP A 148 44.73 -5.72 65.95
N VAL A 149 44.91 -6.75 66.78
CA VAL A 149 43.86 -7.24 67.68
C VAL A 149 43.65 -6.29 68.86
N ILE A 150 44.73 -5.76 69.43
CA ILE A 150 44.67 -4.86 70.59
C ILE A 150 44.74 -3.42 70.07
N LEU A 151 43.60 -2.74 70.05
CA LEU A 151 43.51 -1.35 69.60
C LEU A 151 42.79 -0.48 70.64
N PRO A 152 43.14 0.81 70.75
CA PRO A 152 42.45 1.74 71.64
C PRO A 152 41.03 2.02 71.12
N TYR A 153 40.10 2.25 72.05
CA TYR A 153 38.67 2.59 71.83
C TYR A 153 37.80 1.51 71.17
N MET A 154 38.30 0.79 70.17
CA MET A 154 37.61 -0.26 69.43
C MET A 154 38.60 -1.39 69.13
N ASN A 155 38.41 -2.56 69.75
CA ASN A 155 39.32 -3.69 69.55
C ASN A 155 39.27 -4.20 68.10
N GLY A 156 40.37 -4.82 67.63
CA GLY A 156 40.48 -5.31 66.26
C GLY A 156 39.39 -6.30 65.86
N MET A 157 38.91 -7.09 66.83
CA MET A 157 37.82 -8.04 66.60
C MET A 157 36.50 -7.35 66.23
N THR A 158 36.16 -6.28 66.93
CA THR A 158 34.99 -5.45 66.62
C THR A 158 35.18 -4.74 65.29
N VAL A 159 36.39 -4.22 65.02
CA VAL A 159 36.72 -3.62 63.72
C VAL A 159 36.46 -4.61 62.60
N CYS A 160 36.96 -5.85 62.67
CA CYS A 160 36.78 -6.85 61.63
C CYS A 160 35.30 -7.17 61.36
N ARG A 161 34.48 -7.34 62.41
CA ARG A 161 33.03 -7.55 62.24
C ARG A 161 32.37 -6.36 61.54
N VAL A 162 32.70 -5.14 61.96
CA VAL A 162 32.19 -3.91 61.32
C VAL A 162 32.62 -3.85 59.85
N LEU A 163 33.88 -4.15 59.54
CA LEU A 163 34.37 -4.17 58.16
C LEU A 163 33.59 -5.18 57.30
N ARG A 164 33.26 -6.36 57.83
CA ARG A 164 32.50 -7.39 57.08
C ARG A 164 31.07 -6.95 56.72
N GLU A 165 30.47 -6.06 57.50
CA GLU A 165 29.14 -5.50 57.22
C GLU A 165 29.17 -4.31 56.24
N MET A 166 30.35 -3.76 55.94
CA MET A 166 30.50 -2.64 55.01
C MET A 166 30.47 -3.09 53.54
N PRO A 167 30.01 -2.24 52.60
CA PRO A 167 30.00 -2.57 51.17
C PRO A 167 31.40 -2.97 50.63
N GLY A 168 31.51 -4.19 50.10
CA GLY A 168 32.78 -4.76 49.62
C GLY A 168 33.62 -5.42 50.72
N GLY A 169 33.25 -5.22 51.98
CA GLY A 169 33.89 -5.78 53.16
C GLY A 169 33.83 -7.30 53.25
N GLU A 170 32.77 -7.93 52.77
CA GLU A 170 32.65 -9.40 52.69
C GLU A 170 33.76 -10.06 51.86
N ARG A 171 34.41 -9.32 50.94
CA ARG A 171 35.39 -9.83 49.97
C ARG A 171 36.82 -9.44 50.26
N VAL A 172 37.09 -8.38 51.03
CA VAL A 172 38.47 -7.91 51.27
C VAL A 172 39.17 -8.80 52.29
N PRO A 173 40.36 -9.38 51.99
CA PRO A 173 41.11 -10.13 52.99
C PRO A 173 41.46 -9.28 54.22
N VAL A 174 41.18 -9.79 55.42
CA VAL A 174 41.56 -9.15 56.69
C VAL A 174 42.58 -10.02 57.39
N VAL A 175 43.78 -9.49 57.60
CA VAL A 175 44.91 -10.16 58.24
C VAL A 175 45.07 -9.63 59.65
N MET A 176 44.82 -10.48 60.65
CA MET A 176 44.91 -10.10 62.05
C MET A 176 46.35 -10.20 62.57
N MET A 177 46.84 -9.19 63.28
CA MET A 177 48.12 -9.23 63.98
C MET A 177 47.88 -9.61 65.45
N THR A 178 48.41 -10.75 65.89
CA THR A 178 48.11 -11.33 67.22
C THR A 178 49.39 -11.50 68.04
N ALA A 179 49.31 -11.52 69.38
CA ALA A 179 50.46 -11.87 70.22
C ALA A 179 50.84 -13.36 70.09
N LEU A 180 52.11 -13.69 70.34
CA LEU A 180 52.64 -15.06 70.24
C LEU A 180 52.03 -15.98 71.32
N GLY A 181 51.39 -17.09 70.91
CA GLY A 181 50.98 -18.17 71.82
C GLY A 181 49.52 -18.20 72.29
N ASP A 182 48.64 -17.34 71.76
CA ASP A 182 47.22 -17.31 72.12
C ASP A 182 46.35 -18.03 71.07
N SER A 183 46.11 -19.33 71.26
CA SER A 183 45.27 -20.13 70.35
C SER A 183 43.80 -19.73 70.38
N ASP A 184 43.33 -19.16 71.49
CA ASP A 184 41.93 -18.73 71.65
C ASP A 184 41.66 -17.44 70.87
N ALA A 185 42.62 -16.50 70.88
CA ALA A 185 42.55 -15.28 70.07
C ALA A 185 42.56 -15.56 68.55
N VAL A 186 43.27 -16.61 68.09
CA VAL A 186 43.26 -17.02 66.68
C VAL A 186 41.90 -17.57 66.28
N ARG A 187 41.27 -18.38 67.13
CA ARG A 187 39.91 -18.89 66.85
C ARG A 187 38.91 -17.75 66.80
N GLU A 188 38.97 -16.83 67.76
CA GLU A 188 38.09 -15.66 67.79
C GLU A 188 38.30 -14.74 66.57
N ALA A 189 39.53 -14.62 66.06
CA ALA A 189 39.84 -13.89 64.82
C ALA A 189 39.09 -14.45 63.60
N PHE A 190 39.09 -15.77 63.41
CA PHE A 190 38.33 -16.39 62.32
C PHE A 190 36.82 -16.28 62.52
N ASP A 191 36.33 -16.43 63.77
CA ASP A 191 34.90 -16.26 64.09
C ASP A 191 34.41 -14.82 63.83
N ALA A 192 35.29 -13.82 63.96
CA ALA A 192 35.00 -12.43 63.59
C ALA A 192 35.08 -12.16 62.09
N GLY A 193 35.54 -13.14 61.29
CA GLY A 193 35.64 -13.07 59.85
C GLY A 193 37.04 -12.72 59.32
N ALA A 194 38.12 -12.86 60.10
CA ALA A 194 39.47 -12.70 59.58
C ALA A 194 39.79 -13.76 58.51
N THR A 195 40.57 -13.37 57.50
CA THR A 195 41.00 -14.26 56.41
C THR A 195 42.31 -14.98 56.75
N PHE A 196 43.17 -14.32 57.51
CA PHE A 196 44.47 -14.85 57.90
C PHE A 196 44.95 -14.18 59.20
N PHE A 197 46.00 -14.72 59.83
CA PHE A 197 46.62 -14.12 61.00
C PHE A 197 48.16 -14.13 60.89
N VAL A 198 48.81 -13.18 61.55
CA VAL A 198 50.27 -13.06 61.63
C VAL A 198 50.68 -12.81 63.08
N PRO A 199 51.58 -13.62 63.67
CA PRO A 199 52.02 -13.42 65.04
C PRO A 199 52.96 -12.21 65.20
N LYS A 200 52.92 -11.55 66.36
CA LYS A 200 53.87 -10.51 66.80
C LYS A 200 55.01 -11.16 67.62
N PRO A 201 56.30 -10.83 67.37
CA PRO A 201 56.77 -9.83 66.40
C PRO A 201 56.61 -10.31 64.95
N ILE A 202 56.13 -9.40 64.08
CA ILE A 202 55.80 -9.69 62.69
C ILE A 202 57.08 -10.02 61.92
N ASN A 203 57.10 -11.12 61.18
CA ASN A 203 58.15 -11.38 60.21
C ASN A 203 57.92 -10.54 58.94
N LEU A 204 58.52 -9.35 58.94
CA LEU A 204 58.38 -8.37 57.88
C LEU A 204 58.94 -8.84 56.53
N SER A 205 59.92 -9.75 56.54
CA SER A 205 60.50 -10.28 55.29
C SER A 205 59.51 -11.13 54.48
N THR A 206 58.53 -11.76 55.14
CA THR A 206 57.52 -12.64 54.51
C THR A 206 56.16 -11.98 54.34
N LEU A 207 55.94 -10.81 54.95
CA LEU A 207 54.65 -10.13 54.96
C LEU A 207 54.16 -9.76 53.53
N PRO A 208 55.00 -9.19 52.63
CA PRO A 208 54.59 -8.90 51.25
C PRO A 208 54.11 -10.13 50.48
N GLU A 209 54.77 -11.27 50.65
CA GLU A 209 54.42 -12.53 49.96
C GLU A 209 53.05 -13.05 50.41
N HIS A 210 52.78 -13.03 51.73
CA HIS A 210 51.49 -13.43 52.29
C HIS A 210 50.35 -12.52 51.82
N LEU A 211 50.54 -11.20 51.84
CA LEU A 211 49.51 -10.27 51.38
C LEU A 211 49.26 -10.42 49.87
N THR A 212 50.31 -10.59 49.07
CA THR A 212 50.20 -10.83 47.62
C THR A 212 49.37 -12.09 47.32
N TYR A 213 49.64 -13.19 48.02
CA TYR A 213 48.91 -14.45 47.85
C TYR A 213 47.42 -14.28 48.20
N LEU A 214 47.11 -13.65 49.33
CA LEU A 214 45.73 -13.44 49.78
C LEU A 214 44.93 -12.59 48.80
N VAL A 215 45.49 -11.47 48.34
CA VAL A 215 44.86 -10.60 47.34
C VAL A 215 44.59 -11.34 46.03
N ARG A 216 45.58 -12.09 45.53
CA ARG A 216 45.43 -12.90 44.30
C ARG A 216 44.33 -13.95 44.44
N SER A 217 44.33 -14.70 45.54
CA SER A 217 43.31 -15.75 45.78
C SER A 217 41.90 -15.18 45.84
N SER A 218 41.73 -14.01 46.46
CA SER A 218 40.44 -13.34 46.57
C SER A 218 39.92 -12.83 45.22
N ARG A 219 40.80 -12.30 44.35
CA ARG A 219 40.42 -11.84 43.00
C ARG A 219 39.97 -13.00 42.11
N VAL A 220 40.71 -14.11 42.09
CA VAL A 220 40.35 -15.29 41.28
C VAL A 220 38.98 -15.86 41.68
N LEU A 221 38.69 -15.95 42.97
CA LEU A 221 37.38 -16.41 43.44
C LEU A 221 36.25 -15.46 43.04
N GLN A 222 36.51 -14.15 43.06
CA GLN A 222 35.52 -13.16 42.63
C GLN A 222 35.25 -13.25 41.12
N GLU A 223 36.30 -13.32 40.29
CA GLU A 223 36.17 -13.48 38.84
C GLU A 223 35.39 -14.73 38.46
N LEU A 224 35.62 -15.84 39.18
CA LEU A 224 34.86 -17.08 38.99
C LEU A 224 33.37 -16.89 39.30
N HIS A 225 33.04 -16.29 40.45
CA HIS A 225 31.63 -16.03 40.81
C HIS A 225 30.94 -15.08 39.83
N GLU A 226 31.63 -14.04 39.38
CA GLU A 226 31.10 -13.10 38.39
C GLU A 226 30.88 -13.79 37.04
N SER A 227 31.83 -14.60 36.59
CA SER A 227 31.71 -15.40 35.36
C SER A 227 30.59 -16.43 35.45
N GLU A 228 30.46 -17.13 36.58
CA GLU A 228 29.38 -18.10 36.79
C GLU A 228 28.01 -17.42 36.81
N ALA A 229 27.88 -16.29 37.52
CA ALA A 229 26.65 -15.51 37.54
C ALA A 229 26.28 -15.00 36.15
N GLN A 230 27.27 -14.52 35.37
CA GLN A 230 27.08 -14.07 33.99
C GLN A 230 26.63 -15.22 33.08
N ASN A 231 27.31 -16.37 33.12
CA ASN A 231 26.94 -17.55 32.33
C ASN A 231 25.54 -18.05 32.70
N ARG A 232 25.20 -18.08 33.99
CA ARG A 232 23.87 -18.46 34.46
C ARG A 232 22.80 -17.49 33.96
N ALA A 233 23.07 -16.19 33.92
CA ALA A 233 22.16 -15.19 33.36
C ALA A 233 21.96 -15.36 31.85
N LEU A 234 23.05 -15.57 31.09
CA LEU A 234 23.00 -15.83 29.65
C LEU A 234 22.15 -17.06 29.33
N LEU A 235 22.39 -18.17 30.03
CA LEU A 235 21.63 -19.41 29.80
C LEU A 235 20.16 -19.29 30.27
N ASN A 236 19.83 -18.45 31.27
CA ASN A 236 18.45 -18.16 31.69
C ASN A 236 17.67 -17.34 30.66
N ALA A 237 18.37 -16.50 29.89
CA ALA A 237 17.73 -15.67 28.87
C ALA A 237 17.35 -16.46 27.60
N ILE A 238 17.80 -17.71 27.45
CA ILE A 238 17.48 -18.54 26.29
C ILE A 238 16.13 -19.23 26.50
N PRO A 239 15.11 -18.95 25.67
CA PRO A 239 13.76 -19.49 25.83
C PRO A 239 13.61 -20.93 25.31
N ASP A 240 14.64 -21.44 24.62
CA ASP A 240 14.66 -22.75 23.97
C ASP A 240 15.02 -23.88 24.96
N MET A 241 14.66 -25.12 24.65
CA MET A 241 15.04 -26.28 25.47
C MET A 241 16.48 -26.68 25.19
N MET A 242 17.25 -26.98 26.23
CA MET A 242 18.62 -27.50 26.09
C MET A 242 18.69 -28.92 26.64
N LEU A 243 19.29 -29.84 25.87
CA LEU A 243 19.52 -31.22 26.26
C LEU A 243 21.02 -31.51 26.20
N HIS A 244 21.57 -32.05 27.29
CA HIS A 244 22.90 -32.64 27.30
C HIS A 244 22.74 -34.15 27.14
N VAL A 245 23.22 -34.70 26.02
CA VAL A 245 22.92 -36.08 25.60
C VAL A 245 24.21 -36.85 25.37
N CYS A 246 24.28 -38.10 25.82
CA CYS A 246 25.41 -38.99 25.52
C CYS A 246 25.32 -39.60 24.10
N ARG A 247 26.39 -40.27 23.65
CA ARG A 247 26.44 -40.95 22.35
C ARG A 247 25.32 -41.96 22.14
N GLU A 248 24.87 -42.63 23.20
CA GLU A 248 23.80 -43.64 23.18
C GLU A 248 22.40 -43.01 23.19
N GLY A 249 22.30 -41.68 23.27
CA GLY A 249 21.02 -40.96 23.25
C GLY A 249 20.37 -40.78 24.61
N THR A 250 21.09 -41.04 25.71
CA THR A 250 20.59 -40.80 27.08
C THR A 250 20.78 -39.35 27.48
N ILE A 251 19.73 -38.73 28.05
CA ILE A 251 19.76 -37.35 28.54
C ILE A 251 20.48 -37.31 29.90
N LEU A 252 21.65 -36.70 29.94
CA LEU A 252 22.49 -36.53 31.13
C LEU A 252 22.02 -35.36 31.99
N ASP A 253 21.61 -34.28 31.35
CA ASP A 253 21.08 -33.07 31.96
C ASP A 253 20.18 -32.34 30.96
N PHE A 254 19.28 -31.49 31.44
CA PHE A 254 18.43 -30.70 30.57
C PHE A 254 18.02 -29.39 31.23
N ARG A 255 17.63 -28.44 30.38
CA ARG A 255 17.01 -27.19 30.80
C ARG A 255 15.77 -26.93 29.96
N ALA A 256 14.64 -26.77 30.63
CA ALA A 256 13.44 -26.23 30.01
C ALA A 256 13.56 -24.70 29.91
N GLY A 257 13.50 -24.16 28.71
CA GLY A 257 13.25 -22.74 28.50
C GLY A 257 11.77 -22.43 28.69
N ASN A 258 11.43 -21.19 29.05
CA ASN A 258 10.05 -20.77 29.36
C ASN A 258 9.08 -20.80 28.16
N GLY A 259 9.56 -21.10 26.94
CA GLY A 259 8.77 -21.08 25.70
C GLY A 259 8.60 -22.42 24.99
N CYS A 260 9.21 -23.51 25.46
CA CYS A 260 9.09 -24.83 24.83
C CYS A 260 7.91 -25.63 25.44
N ALA A 261 7.25 -26.47 24.63
CA ALA A 261 6.25 -27.46 25.03
C ALA A 261 6.82 -28.58 25.95
N TYR A 262 7.69 -28.23 26.90
CA TYR A 262 8.20 -29.09 27.96
C TYR A 262 7.08 -29.76 28.77
N ALA A 263 5.91 -29.12 28.83
CA ALA A 263 4.71 -29.69 29.43
C ALA A 263 4.28 -31.04 28.79
N ALA A 264 4.57 -31.26 27.50
CA ALA A 264 4.22 -32.49 26.79
C ALA A 264 5.14 -33.68 27.13
N PHE A 265 6.39 -33.41 27.55
CA PHE A 265 7.38 -34.46 27.79
C PHE A 265 7.41 -35.01 29.23
N GLY A 266 6.65 -34.39 30.14
CA GLY A 266 6.41 -34.89 31.49
C GLY A 266 7.64 -34.87 32.39
N GLY A 267 7.80 -33.78 33.15
CA GLY A 267 8.73 -33.72 34.28
C GLY A 267 10.19 -34.07 33.95
N ASN A 268 10.91 -34.62 34.94
CA ASN A 268 12.36 -34.84 34.87
C ASN A 268 12.75 -35.77 33.71
N LEU A 269 13.50 -35.23 32.74
CA LEU A 269 13.95 -35.95 31.54
C LEU A 269 15.28 -36.69 31.74
N ARG A 270 15.96 -36.46 32.87
CA ARG A 270 17.28 -37.05 33.14
C ARG A 270 17.20 -38.57 33.20
N GLY A 271 18.10 -39.23 32.48
CA GLY A 271 18.18 -40.69 32.38
C GLY A 271 17.25 -41.34 31.36
N ARG A 272 16.34 -40.58 30.73
CA ARG A 272 15.54 -41.05 29.59
C ARG A 272 16.33 -40.99 28.30
N THR A 273 15.92 -41.75 27.30
CA THR A 273 16.54 -41.75 25.97
C THR A 273 15.78 -40.86 24.99
N ILE A 274 16.44 -40.34 23.94
CA ILE A 274 15.78 -39.57 22.88
C ILE A 274 14.63 -40.36 22.22
N ALA A 275 14.73 -41.69 22.16
CA ALA A 275 13.66 -42.56 21.66
C ALA A 275 12.41 -42.57 22.56
N ASP A 276 12.54 -42.23 23.86
CA ASP A 276 11.41 -42.08 24.78
C ASP A 276 10.73 -40.71 24.67
N LEU A 277 11.35 -39.76 23.96
CA LEU A 277 10.82 -38.40 23.76
C LEU A 277 10.25 -38.21 22.36
N LEU A 278 10.93 -38.71 21.32
CA LEU A 278 10.58 -38.43 19.93
C LEU A 278 9.94 -39.65 19.24
N PRO A 279 9.03 -39.44 18.27
CA PRO A 279 8.54 -40.50 17.40
C PRO A 279 9.69 -41.26 16.71
N PRO A 280 9.55 -42.56 16.37
CA PRO A 280 10.65 -43.41 15.90
C PRO A 280 11.46 -42.81 14.72
N GLY A 281 10.80 -42.18 13.76
CA GLY A 281 11.47 -41.53 12.63
C GLY A 281 12.30 -40.31 13.06
N ALA A 282 11.73 -39.44 13.90
CA ALA A 282 12.39 -38.26 14.44
C ALA A 282 13.54 -38.62 15.38
N ALA A 283 13.38 -39.63 16.23
CA ALA A 283 14.42 -40.14 17.12
C ALA A 283 15.62 -40.68 16.32
N ALA A 284 15.37 -41.46 15.26
CA ALA A 284 16.42 -41.99 14.40
C ALA A 284 17.19 -40.86 13.68
N GLN A 285 16.49 -39.86 13.16
CA GLN A 285 17.10 -38.69 12.51
C GLN A 285 17.93 -37.87 13.50
N PHE A 286 17.41 -37.62 14.71
CA PHE A 286 18.13 -36.91 15.77
C PHE A 286 19.42 -37.66 16.14
N MET A 287 19.33 -38.97 16.40
CA MET A 287 20.49 -39.79 16.76
C MET A 287 21.53 -39.89 15.65
N ALA A 288 21.11 -39.90 14.38
CA ALA A 288 22.04 -39.81 13.25
C ALA A 288 22.83 -38.50 13.28
N GLN A 289 22.16 -37.36 13.58
CA GLN A 289 22.85 -36.08 13.72
C GLN A 289 23.75 -36.01 14.96
N VAL A 290 23.39 -36.65 16.08
CA VAL A 290 24.28 -36.81 17.24
C VAL A 290 25.57 -37.55 16.84
N GLY A 291 25.43 -38.66 16.09
CA GLY A 291 26.56 -39.43 15.57
C GLY A 291 27.48 -38.58 14.68
N HIS A 292 26.89 -37.82 13.75
CA HIS A 292 27.65 -36.90 12.89
C HIS A 292 28.35 -35.80 13.69
N ALA A 293 27.64 -35.11 14.59
CA ALA A 293 28.22 -34.04 15.41
C ALA A 293 29.43 -34.53 16.23
N LEU A 294 29.34 -35.74 16.80
CA LEU A 294 30.45 -36.36 17.55
C LEU A 294 31.62 -36.78 16.65
N ALA A 295 31.36 -37.18 15.41
CA ALA A 295 32.39 -37.62 14.46
C ALA A 295 33.14 -36.44 13.81
N THR A 296 32.43 -35.36 13.48
CA THR A 296 32.97 -34.23 12.72
C THR A 296 33.35 -33.04 13.61
N GLY A 297 32.78 -32.94 14.82
CA GLY A 297 32.88 -31.78 15.68
C GLY A 297 32.12 -30.54 15.18
N THR A 298 31.35 -30.67 14.09
CA THR A 298 30.57 -29.58 13.51
C THR A 298 29.15 -29.55 14.10
N MET A 299 28.57 -28.35 14.14
CA MET A 299 27.16 -28.20 14.51
C MET A 299 26.26 -28.82 13.44
N MET A 300 25.33 -29.67 13.87
CA MET A 300 24.35 -30.34 13.01
C MET A 300 22.96 -29.80 13.31
N VAL A 301 22.10 -29.76 12.29
CA VAL A 301 20.70 -29.34 12.41
C VAL A 301 19.81 -30.48 11.95
N CYS A 302 18.73 -30.74 12.69
CA CYS A 302 17.62 -31.55 12.21
C CYS A 302 16.30 -30.91 12.57
N GLU A 303 15.30 -31.16 11.73
CA GLU A 303 13.93 -30.72 11.93
C GLU A 303 13.03 -31.94 12.01
N TYR A 304 12.04 -31.86 12.89
CA TYR A 304 11.05 -32.91 13.10
C TYR A 304 9.75 -32.33 13.63
N GLU A 305 8.66 -33.06 13.45
CA GLU A 305 7.32 -32.64 13.86
C GLU A 305 6.85 -33.44 15.07
N LEU A 306 6.13 -32.77 15.97
CA LEU A 306 5.59 -33.34 17.20
C LEU A 306 4.16 -32.86 17.40
N GLU A 307 3.29 -33.75 17.87
CA GLU A 307 1.97 -33.34 18.32
C GLU A 307 2.07 -32.55 19.63
N GLY A 308 1.54 -31.33 19.61
CA GLY A 308 1.50 -30.42 20.75
C GLY A 308 0.10 -29.89 21.04
N PRO A 309 -0.07 -29.06 22.08
CA PRO A 309 -1.32 -28.37 22.36
C PRO A 309 -1.66 -27.41 21.22
N GLY A 310 -2.57 -27.80 20.33
CA GLY A 310 -2.98 -27.00 19.16
C GLY A 310 -2.72 -27.65 17.80
N GLY A 311 -2.09 -28.83 17.74
CA GLY A 311 -1.87 -29.57 16.50
C GLY A 311 -0.42 -30.00 16.32
N LEU A 312 0.02 -30.10 15.07
CA LEU A 312 1.37 -30.54 14.71
C LEU A 312 2.34 -29.34 14.75
N ASN A 313 3.37 -29.42 15.61
CA ASN A 313 4.37 -28.38 15.79
C ASN A 313 5.73 -28.81 15.20
N THR A 314 6.36 -27.93 14.44
CA THR A 314 7.69 -28.13 13.86
C THR A 314 8.78 -27.68 14.83
N HIS A 315 9.74 -28.56 15.10
CA HIS A 315 10.86 -28.31 16.00
C HIS A 315 12.19 -28.39 15.25
N GLU A 316 13.09 -27.44 15.52
CA GLU A 316 14.47 -27.44 15.03
C GLU A 316 15.41 -27.78 16.19
N ALA A 317 16.24 -28.81 16.02
CA ALA A 317 17.29 -29.17 16.96
C ALA A 317 18.68 -28.87 16.39
N ARG A 318 19.45 -28.05 17.09
CA ARG A 318 20.86 -27.74 16.81
C ARG A 318 21.76 -28.50 17.76
N ILE A 319 22.58 -29.39 17.24
CA ILE A 319 23.36 -30.36 18.00
C ILE A 319 24.84 -30.07 17.80
N VAL A 320 25.58 -29.88 18.90
CA VAL A 320 27.03 -29.62 18.88
C VAL A 320 27.73 -30.55 19.85
N ALA A 321 28.92 -31.03 19.48
CA ALA A 321 29.75 -31.82 20.38
C ALA A 321 30.19 -31.00 21.60
N ASN A 322 30.08 -31.60 22.79
CA ASN A 322 30.49 -31.01 24.06
C ASN A 322 31.47 -31.95 24.76
N GLY A 323 32.75 -31.90 24.36
CA GLY A 323 33.79 -32.81 24.85
C GLY A 323 33.74 -34.22 24.23
N THR A 324 34.28 -35.21 24.94
CA THR A 324 34.38 -36.59 24.45
C THR A 324 33.09 -37.38 24.67
N GLY A 325 32.35 -37.63 23.60
CA GLY A 325 31.23 -38.58 23.59
C GLY A 325 29.88 -38.04 24.10
N THR A 326 29.76 -36.73 24.27
CA THR A 326 28.46 -36.08 24.59
C THR A 326 28.20 -34.88 23.68
N VAL A 327 26.93 -34.53 23.50
CA VAL A 327 26.47 -33.39 22.71
C VAL A 327 25.57 -32.48 23.52
N LEU A 328 25.61 -31.19 23.21
CA LEU A 328 24.59 -30.23 23.62
C LEU A 328 23.63 -30.03 22.45
N ALA A 329 22.34 -30.23 22.69
CA ALA A 329 21.29 -29.98 21.71
C ALA A 329 20.38 -28.84 22.18
N ILE A 330 20.19 -27.83 21.35
CA ILE A 330 19.21 -26.76 21.56
C ILE A 330 18.02 -27.05 20.67
N VAL A 331 16.84 -27.20 21.27
CA VAL A 331 15.58 -27.51 20.59
C VAL A 331 14.66 -26.30 20.69
N ARG A 332 14.26 -25.78 19.53
CA ARG A 332 13.37 -24.62 19.38
C ARG A 332 12.11 -25.00 18.63
N ASP A 333 10.97 -24.52 19.10
CA ASP A 333 9.72 -24.54 18.31
C ASP A 333 9.82 -23.46 17.23
N VAL A 334 9.75 -23.88 15.96
CA VAL A 334 9.83 -23.01 14.78
C VAL A 334 8.51 -22.97 14.01
N THR A 335 7.42 -23.48 14.60
CA THR A 335 6.11 -23.63 13.94
C THR A 335 5.58 -22.30 13.39
N GLU A 336 5.44 -21.28 14.25
CA GLU A 336 4.92 -19.96 13.85
C GLU A 336 5.81 -19.30 12.78
N ARG A 337 7.13 -19.46 12.92
CA ARG A 337 8.09 -18.95 11.96
C ARG A 337 7.94 -19.64 10.60
N ARG A 338 7.82 -20.96 10.57
CA ARG A 338 7.64 -21.74 9.33
C ARG A 338 6.32 -21.44 8.65
N GLN A 339 5.22 -21.42 9.40
CA GLN A 339 3.91 -21.03 8.88
C GLN A 339 3.93 -19.60 8.32
N SER A 340 4.62 -18.68 8.99
CA SER A 340 4.80 -17.31 8.48
C SER A 340 5.65 -17.26 7.22
N GLU A 341 6.76 -17.98 7.16
CA GLU A 341 7.62 -18.05 5.97
C GLU A 341 6.89 -18.66 4.76
N GLU A 342 6.11 -19.71 4.97
CA GLU A 342 5.27 -20.33 3.93
C GLU A 342 4.14 -19.41 3.50
N MET A 343 3.48 -18.73 4.44
CA MET A 343 2.44 -17.75 4.14
C MET A 343 3.01 -16.54 3.38
N ILE A 344 4.18 -16.02 3.76
CA ILE A 344 4.88 -14.95 3.03
C ILE A 344 5.19 -15.41 1.61
N ARG A 345 5.69 -16.64 1.43
CA ARG A 345 5.95 -17.21 0.10
C ARG A 345 4.66 -17.33 -0.71
N TYR A 346 3.57 -17.78 -0.10
CA TYR A 346 2.27 -17.88 -0.75
C TYR A 346 1.74 -16.50 -1.17
N LEU A 347 1.75 -15.51 -0.28
CA LEU A 347 1.31 -14.14 -0.56
C LEU A 347 2.19 -13.41 -1.58
N ALA A 348 3.47 -13.78 -1.70
CA ALA A 348 4.36 -13.25 -2.73
C ALA A 348 3.94 -13.70 -4.14
N HIS A 349 3.24 -14.83 -4.28
CA HIS A 349 2.87 -15.42 -5.57
C HIS A 349 1.35 -15.48 -5.84
N HIS A 350 0.50 -15.26 -4.83
CA HIS A 350 -0.95 -15.36 -4.95
C HIS A 350 -1.68 -14.09 -4.48
N ASP A 351 -2.83 -13.83 -5.09
CA ASP A 351 -3.81 -12.82 -4.67
C ASP A 351 -4.56 -13.32 -3.43
N SER A 352 -4.58 -12.53 -2.37
CA SER A 352 -5.16 -12.92 -1.08
C SER A 352 -6.68 -13.04 -1.09
N LEU A 353 -7.37 -12.35 -2.01
CA LEU A 353 -8.83 -12.37 -2.09
C LEU A 353 -9.35 -13.57 -2.88
N THR A 354 -8.80 -13.81 -4.07
CA THR A 354 -9.28 -14.85 -5.00
C THR A 354 -8.50 -16.17 -4.90
N GLY A 355 -7.32 -16.15 -4.27
CA GLY A 355 -6.39 -17.29 -4.22
C GLY A 355 -5.74 -17.62 -5.57
N LEU A 356 -6.05 -16.86 -6.63
CA LEU A 356 -5.38 -17.00 -7.92
C LEU A 356 -3.91 -16.55 -7.82
N PRO A 357 -3.03 -17.04 -8.70
CA PRO A 357 -1.76 -16.40 -9.01
C PRO A 357 -1.88 -14.87 -9.11
N ASN A 358 -0.89 -14.15 -8.60
CA ASN A 358 -0.75 -12.73 -8.82
C ASN A 358 0.05 -12.44 -10.10
N ARG A 359 0.15 -11.16 -10.48
CA ARG A 359 0.88 -10.72 -11.68
C ARG A 359 2.35 -11.18 -11.75
N ILE A 360 3.02 -11.32 -10.61
CA ILE A 360 4.44 -11.69 -10.55
C ILE A 360 4.57 -13.17 -10.94
N PHE A 361 3.80 -14.03 -10.26
CA PHE A 361 3.83 -15.46 -10.53
C PHE A 361 3.33 -15.80 -11.94
N PHE A 362 2.31 -15.08 -12.43
CA PHE A 362 1.86 -15.25 -13.82
C PHE A 362 2.96 -14.93 -14.84
N GLY A 363 3.73 -13.86 -14.63
CA GLY A 363 4.86 -13.52 -15.51
C GLY A 363 5.92 -14.63 -15.56
N GLU A 364 6.32 -15.14 -14.39
CA GLU A 364 7.28 -16.25 -14.27
C GLU A 364 6.77 -17.52 -14.97
N MET A 365 5.48 -17.86 -14.77
CA MET A 365 4.86 -19.01 -15.43
C MET A 365 4.75 -18.82 -16.95
N LEU A 366 4.42 -17.61 -17.41
CA LEU A 366 4.29 -17.30 -18.82
C LEU A 366 5.63 -17.42 -19.56
N GLU A 367 6.74 -16.99 -18.95
CA GLU A 367 8.08 -17.18 -19.54
C GLU A 367 8.41 -18.66 -19.81
N LEU A 368 8.02 -19.56 -18.89
CA LEU A 368 8.17 -21.00 -19.06
C LEU A 368 7.31 -21.54 -20.22
N VAL A 369 6.06 -21.07 -20.31
CA VAL A 369 5.12 -21.44 -21.39
C VAL A 369 5.64 -20.98 -22.74
N LEU A 370 6.07 -19.73 -22.89
CA LEU A 370 6.63 -19.20 -24.14
C LEU A 370 7.92 -19.92 -24.53
N SER A 371 8.80 -20.23 -23.57
CA SER A 371 10.03 -20.97 -23.82
C SER A 371 9.78 -22.39 -24.34
N ARG A 372 8.68 -23.03 -23.93
CA ARG A 372 8.25 -24.32 -24.47
C ARG A 372 7.61 -24.16 -25.84
N ALA A 373 6.70 -23.22 -26.01
CA ALA A 373 6.05 -22.93 -27.28
C ALA A 373 7.06 -22.62 -28.40
N ARG A 374 8.12 -21.85 -28.09
CA ARG A 374 9.23 -21.58 -29.01
C ARG A 374 9.96 -22.85 -29.46
N ARG A 375 10.17 -23.82 -28.56
CA ARG A 375 10.83 -25.10 -28.87
C ARG A 375 9.95 -26.01 -29.72
N ASP A 376 8.67 -26.06 -29.39
CA ASP A 376 7.71 -26.98 -30.00
C ASP A 376 7.05 -26.38 -31.27
N GLY A 377 7.34 -25.12 -31.60
CA GLY A 377 6.76 -24.40 -32.74
C GLY A 377 5.26 -24.14 -32.60
N LYS A 378 4.79 -23.97 -31.36
CA LYS A 378 3.36 -23.81 -31.02
C LYS A 378 2.99 -22.36 -30.74
N GLN A 379 1.72 -22.03 -30.91
CA GLN A 379 1.17 -20.71 -30.56
C GLN A 379 0.68 -20.69 -29.11
N VAL A 380 0.66 -19.48 -28.55
CA VAL A 380 0.13 -19.19 -27.21
C VAL A 380 -0.75 -17.94 -27.30
N ALA A 381 -1.93 -17.97 -26.69
CA ALA A 381 -2.82 -16.80 -26.59
C ALA A 381 -2.83 -16.26 -25.16
N ILE A 382 -2.79 -14.94 -25.03
CA ILE A 382 -2.97 -14.21 -23.79
C ILE A 382 -4.31 -13.50 -23.84
N LEU A 383 -5.18 -13.77 -22.87
CA LEU A 383 -6.49 -13.14 -22.74
C LEU A 383 -6.45 -12.24 -21.51
N PHE A 384 -6.66 -10.94 -21.72
CA PHE A 384 -6.83 -9.96 -20.66
C PHE A 384 -8.32 -9.69 -20.50
N VAL A 385 -8.85 -9.89 -19.29
CA VAL A 385 -10.29 -9.88 -19.00
C VAL A 385 -10.57 -8.84 -17.93
N ASP A 386 -11.52 -7.95 -18.20
CA ASP A 386 -11.98 -6.91 -17.27
C ASP A 386 -13.49 -7.08 -17.03
N LEU A 387 -13.93 -6.87 -15.79
CA LEU A 387 -15.35 -6.91 -15.43
C LEU A 387 -15.98 -5.53 -15.67
N ASP A 388 -16.96 -5.48 -16.58
CA ASP A 388 -17.62 -4.21 -16.92
C ASP A 388 -18.42 -3.67 -15.72
N ASP A 389 -18.41 -2.35 -15.56
CA ASP A 389 -19.14 -1.62 -14.50
C ASP A 389 -18.87 -2.09 -13.05
N PHE A 390 -17.75 -2.77 -12.78
CA PHE A 390 -17.40 -3.23 -11.42
C PHE A 390 -17.39 -2.10 -10.38
N LYS A 391 -16.95 -0.90 -10.79
CA LYS A 391 -16.98 0.28 -9.93
C LYS A 391 -18.39 0.66 -9.51
N LEU A 392 -19.36 0.63 -10.44
CA LEU A 392 -20.76 0.92 -10.14
C LEU A 392 -21.33 -0.06 -9.12
N ILE A 393 -20.92 -1.33 -9.20
CA ILE A 393 -21.32 -2.37 -8.24
C ILE A 393 -20.77 -2.05 -6.84
N ASN A 394 -19.49 -1.69 -6.73
CA ASN A 394 -18.90 -1.26 -5.45
C ASN A 394 -19.58 -0.01 -4.88
N ASP A 395 -19.89 0.96 -5.73
CA ASP A 395 -20.51 2.21 -5.32
C ASP A 395 -21.98 2.00 -4.88
N THR A 396 -22.67 1.00 -5.45
CA THR A 396 -24.08 0.71 -5.18
C THR A 396 -24.30 -0.29 -4.03
N LEU A 397 -23.51 -1.36 -3.98
CA LEU A 397 -23.69 -2.50 -3.05
C LEU A 397 -22.57 -2.62 -2.00
N GLY A 398 -21.51 -1.80 -2.12
CA GLY A 398 -20.38 -1.77 -1.21
C GLY A 398 -19.27 -2.76 -1.57
N HIS A 399 -18.09 -2.51 -1.01
CA HIS A 399 -16.87 -3.29 -1.30
C HIS A 399 -16.97 -4.78 -0.95
N ALA A 400 -17.75 -5.16 0.07
CA ALA A 400 -17.92 -6.57 0.44
C ALA A 400 -18.62 -7.38 -0.67
N ALA A 401 -19.60 -6.77 -1.35
CA ALA A 401 -20.29 -7.38 -2.49
C ALA A 401 -19.36 -7.47 -3.71
N GLY A 402 -18.54 -6.43 -3.95
CA GLY A 402 -17.50 -6.47 -4.97
C GLY A 402 -16.45 -7.56 -4.73
N ASP A 403 -16.01 -7.73 -3.49
CA ASP A 403 -15.08 -8.80 -3.10
C ASP A 403 -15.67 -10.20 -3.31
N HIS A 404 -16.97 -10.35 -3.06
CA HIS A 404 -17.70 -11.59 -3.35
C HIS A 404 -17.80 -11.84 -4.85
N LEU A 405 -18.10 -10.80 -5.64
CA LEU A 405 -18.14 -10.87 -7.10
C LEU A 405 -16.80 -11.32 -7.67
N LEU A 406 -15.69 -10.77 -7.19
CA LEU A 406 -14.34 -11.13 -7.63
C LEU A 406 -14.00 -12.60 -7.32
N ARG A 407 -14.42 -13.10 -6.16
CA ARG A 407 -14.26 -14.52 -5.80
C ARG A 407 -15.07 -15.44 -6.73
N GLU A 408 -16.32 -15.10 -7.01
CA GLU A 408 -17.18 -15.86 -7.93
C GLU A 408 -16.68 -15.77 -9.38
N ALA A 409 -16.25 -14.60 -9.85
CA ALA A 409 -15.66 -14.39 -11.16
C ALA A 409 -14.39 -15.26 -11.35
N ALA A 410 -13.51 -15.30 -10.35
CA ALA A 410 -12.34 -16.17 -10.35
C ALA A 410 -12.71 -17.66 -10.48
N GLN A 411 -13.77 -18.10 -9.80
CA GLN A 411 -14.27 -19.48 -9.90
C GLN A 411 -14.88 -19.79 -11.27
N ARG A 412 -15.68 -18.86 -11.83
CA ARG A 412 -16.22 -19.01 -13.19
C ARG A 412 -15.12 -19.10 -14.24
N LEU A 413 -14.11 -18.23 -14.15
CA LEU A 413 -12.95 -18.27 -15.05
C LEU A 413 -12.21 -19.61 -14.96
N LYS A 414 -11.98 -20.13 -13.74
CA LYS A 414 -11.41 -21.47 -13.55
C LYS A 414 -12.25 -22.56 -14.21
N GLY A 415 -13.57 -22.50 -14.07
CA GLY A 415 -14.50 -23.45 -14.70
C GLY A 415 -14.53 -23.34 -16.24
N CYS A 416 -14.20 -22.16 -16.78
CA CYS A 416 -14.16 -21.91 -18.22
C CYS A 416 -12.90 -22.45 -18.91
N VAL A 417 -11.88 -22.94 -18.20
CA VAL A 417 -10.65 -23.47 -18.80
C VAL A 417 -10.60 -24.99 -18.58
N ARG A 418 -10.48 -25.80 -19.65
CA ARG A 418 -10.55 -27.26 -19.53
C ARG A 418 -9.28 -27.83 -18.95
N SER A 419 -9.36 -29.01 -18.33
CA SER A 419 -8.21 -29.84 -17.90
C SER A 419 -7.21 -30.16 -19.03
N SER A 420 -7.65 -30.15 -20.29
CA SER A 420 -6.82 -30.33 -21.49
C SER A 420 -6.09 -29.06 -21.95
N ASP A 421 -6.57 -27.89 -21.54
CA ASP A 421 -5.95 -26.59 -21.79
C ASP A 421 -4.85 -26.32 -20.74
N TYR A 422 -4.75 -27.20 -19.72
CA TYR A 422 -3.58 -27.31 -18.87
C TYR A 422 -2.48 -27.96 -19.69
N VAL A 423 -1.31 -27.34 -19.66
CA VAL A 423 -0.10 -27.87 -20.24
C VAL A 423 0.07 -29.33 -19.79
N ALA A 424 -0.19 -30.26 -20.70
CA ALA A 424 0.14 -31.65 -20.53
C ALA A 424 1.66 -31.79 -20.44
N SER A 425 2.16 -31.92 -19.21
CA SER A 425 3.35 -32.70 -18.91
C SER A 425 3.30 -33.03 -17.43
N GLY A 426 3.36 -34.33 -17.13
CA GLY A 426 3.28 -34.88 -15.78
C GLY A 426 4.20 -34.14 -14.81
N ALA A 427 3.56 -33.44 -13.88
CA ALA A 427 4.06 -33.22 -12.55
C ALA A 427 2.82 -33.25 -11.66
N GLU A 428 2.82 -34.16 -10.71
CA GLU A 428 1.92 -34.19 -9.58
C GLU A 428 2.06 -32.87 -8.82
N SER A 429 1.34 -31.83 -9.21
CA SER A 429 1.10 -30.60 -8.44
C SER A 429 0.09 -29.75 -9.21
N GLY A 430 -1.12 -29.61 -8.65
CA GLY A 430 -2.24 -28.86 -9.21
C GLY A 430 -2.01 -27.35 -9.27
N LEU A 431 -1.03 -26.88 -10.07
CA LEU A 431 -0.78 -25.47 -10.27
C LEU A 431 -1.75 -24.87 -11.30
N CYS A 432 -2.64 -24.03 -10.78
CA CYS A 432 -3.58 -23.16 -11.49
C CYS A 432 -2.88 -21.99 -12.23
N GLY A 433 -1.67 -22.19 -12.77
CA GLY A 433 -0.77 -21.11 -13.25
C GLY A 433 -1.20 -20.39 -14.54
N ASN A 434 -2.28 -20.85 -15.18
CA ASN A 434 -2.75 -20.31 -16.45
C ASN A 434 -3.78 -19.18 -16.28
N ILE A 435 -4.22 -18.90 -15.06
CA ILE A 435 -5.16 -17.82 -14.73
C ILE A 435 -4.57 -17.04 -13.57
N ALA A 436 -4.59 -15.71 -13.65
CA ALA A 436 -4.13 -14.83 -12.59
C ALA A 436 -5.07 -13.64 -12.42
N ARG A 437 -5.04 -13.04 -11.23
CA ARG A 437 -5.64 -11.72 -11.02
C ARG A 437 -4.53 -10.68 -11.14
N PHE A 438 -4.70 -9.73 -12.06
CA PHE A 438 -3.67 -8.73 -12.37
C PHE A 438 -3.75 -7.53 -11.41
N GLY A 439 -4.97 -7.20 -10.97
CA GLY A 439 -5.28 -6.18 -9.97
C GLY A 439 -6.73 -5.70 -10.15
N GLY A 440 -7.36 -5.15 -9.10
CA GLY A 440 -8.74 -4.64 -9.21
C GLY A 440 -9.73 -5.70 -9.73
N ASP A 441 -10.42 -5.37 -10.81
CA ASP A 441 -11.36 -6.17 -11.60
C ASP A 441 -10.73 -6.91 -12.80
N GLU A 442 -9.41 -6.88 -12.91
CA GLU A 442 -8.67 -7.42 -14.05
C GLU A 442 -8.13 -8.83 -13.79
N PHE A 443 -8.40 -9.73 -14.73
CA PHE A 443 -7.90 -11.10 -14.78
C PHE A 443 -7.11 -11.33 -16.06
N ILE A 444 -6.15 -12.25 -16.02
CA ILE A 444 -5.37 -12.63 -17.18
C ILE A 444 -5.28 -14.14 -17.30
N LEU A 445 -5.38 -14.64 -18.53
CA LEU A 445 -5.31 -16.06 -18.85
C LEU A 445 -4.25 -16.31 -19.92
N SER A 446 -3.59 -17.46 -19.85
CA SER A 446 -2.71 -17.98 -20.90
C SER A 446 -3.22 -19.31 -21.41
N LEU A 447 -3.38 -19.42 -22.74
CA LEU A 447 -3.77 -20.64 -23.44
C LEU A 447 -2.60 -21.11 -24.29
N GLY A 448 -1.99 -22.24 -23.94
CA GLY A 448 -0.84 -22.79 -24.64
C GLY A 448 -1.19 -23.96 -25.56
N ASN A 449 -0.23 -24.35 -26.42
CA ASN A 449 -0.33 -25.50 -27.33
C ASN A 449 -1.53 -25.41 -28.29
N LEU A 450 -1.76 -24.21 -28.82
CA LEU A 450 -2.86 -23.95 -29.75
C LEU A 450 -2.50 -24.44 -31.15
N ASP A 451 -3.44 -25.14 -31.78
CA ASP A 451 -3.35 -25.58 -33.18
C ASP A 451 -4.07 -24.62 -34.13
N SER A 452 -5.02 -23.83 -33.62
CA SER A 452 -5.77 -22.84 -34.40
C SER A 452 -6.23 -21.64 -33.57
N VAL A 453 -6.56 -20.54 -34.24
CA VAL A 453 -7.19 -19.36 -33.61
C VAL A 453 -8.62 -19.66 -33.14
N ASP A 454 -9.30 -20.63 -33.79
CA ASP A 454 -10.67 -21.02 -33.44
C ASP A 454 -10.76 -21.59 -32.01
N ASP A 455 -9.69 -22.23 -31.52
CA ASP A 455 -9.58 -22.72 -30.14
C ASP A 455 -9.67 -21.56 -29.14
N VAL A 456 -9.01 -20.44 -29.45
CA VAL A 456 -9.03 -19.23 -28.63
C VAL A 456 -10.42 -18.61 -28.62
N VAL A 457 -11.05 -18.48 -29.79
CA VAL A 457 -12.40 -17.93 -29.93
C VAL A 457 -13.41 -18.76 -29.14
N ALA A 458 -13.30 -20.09 -29.17
CA ALA A 458 -14.18 -20.98 -28.43
C ALA A 458 -14.06 -20.79 -26.90
N VAL A 459 -12.85 -20.61 -26.38
CA VAL A 459 -12.65 -20.31 -24.95
C VAL A 459 -13.21 -18.94 -24.59
N THR A 460 -12.93 -17.92 -25.40
CA THR A 460 -13.41 -16.55 -25.18
C THR A 460 -14.93 -16.47 -25.17
N GLN A 461 -15.61 -17.10 -26.14
CA GLN A 461 -17.07 -17.14 -26.19
C GLN A 461 -17.67 -17.88 -24.99
N ARG A 462 -17.02 -18.95 -24.53
CA ARG A 462 -17.42 -19.66 -23.31
C ARG A 462 -17.34 -18.76 -22.07
N ILE A 463 -16.26 -17.99 -21.93
CA ILE A 463 -16.11 -17.02 -20.84
C ILE A 463 -17.25 -16.00 -20.91
N ILE A 464 -17.47 -15.35 -22.05
CA ILE A 464 -18.55 -14.35 -22.22
C ILE A 464 -19.92 -14.95 -21.86
N SER A 465 -20.19 -16.19 -22.31
CA SER A 465 -21.45 -16.88 -22.03
C SER A 465 -21.64 -17.28 -20.57
N GLU A 466 -20.58 -17.58 -19.82
CA GLU A 466 -20.70 -17.90 -18.38
C GLU A 466 -20.84 -16.63 -17.54
N PHE A 467 -20.28 -15.50 -18.00
CA PHE A 467 -20.42 -14.22 -17.31
C PHE A 467 -21.79 -13.57 -17.54
N SER A 468 -22.46 -13.84 -18.67
CA SER A 468 -23.83 -13.36 -18.91
C SER A 468 -24.89 -13.97 -17.98
N ARG A 469 -24.55 -15.00 -17.19
CA ARG A 469 -25.42 -15.60 -16.18
C ARG A 469 -25.43 -14.78 -14.89
N GLU A 470 -26.57 -14.75 -14.21
CA GLU A 470 -26.73 -14.03 -12.93
C GLU A 470 -25.67 -14.43 -11.88
N PHE A 471 -25.07 -13.45 -11.21
CA PHE A 471 -24.28 -13.63 -9.98
C PHE A 471 -25.21 -13.47 -8.79
N ARG A 472 -25.21 -14.45 -7.88
CA ARG A 472 -26.00 -14.39 -6.65
C ARG A 472 -25.11 -13.92 -5.50
N ILE A 473 -25.19 -12.63 -5.18
CA ILE A 473 -24.34 -11.98 -4.19
C ILE A 473 -25.21 -11.39 -3.10
N ASP A 474 -25.05 -11.87 -1.88
CA ASP A 474 -25.76 -11.38 -0.68
C ASP A 474 -27.29 -11.29 -0.89
N GLY A 475 -27.86 -12.25 -1.61
CA GLY A 475 -29.30 -12.34 -1.92
C GLY A 475 -29.77 -11.54 -3.13
N HIS A 476 -28.89 -10.81 -3.82
CA HIS A 476 -29.19 -10.06 -5.05
C HIS A 476 -28.75 -10.83 -6.30
N GLU A 477 -29.52 -10.68 -7.38
CA GLU A 477 -29.16 -11.16 -8.72
C GLU A 477 -28.50 -10.01 -9.50
N ILE A 478 -27.23 -10.17 -9.83
CA ILE A 478 -26.42 -9.16 -10.49
C ILE A 478 -25.98 -9.70 -11.85
N PHE A 479 -26.09 -8.88 -12.90
CA PHE A 479 -25.60 -9.20 -14.23
C PHE A 479 -24.33 -8.41 -14.49
N VAL A 480 -23.25 -9.09 -14.86
CA VAL A 480 -21.94 -8.49 -15.10
C VAL A 480 -21.42 -9.01 -16.43
N SER A 481 -21.11 -8.12 -17.37
CA SER A 481 -20.44 -8.47 -18.61
C SER A 481 -18.92 -8.39 -18.46
N VAL A 482 -18.21 -8.91 -19.47
CA VAL A 482 -16.76 -8.85 -19.52
C VAL A 482 -16.29 -8.32 -20.86
N SER A 483 -15.22 -7.53 -20.80
CA SER A 483 -14.45 -7.07 -21.95
C SER A 483 -13.15 -7.87 -22.04
N ILE A 484 -12.87 -8.50 -23.19
CA ILE A 484 -11.72 -9.40 -23.36
C ILE A 484 -10.80 -8.95 -24.48
N GLY A 485 -9.52 -8.77 -24.17
CA GLY A 485 -8.46 -8.49 -25.13
C GLY A 485 -7.56 -9.69 -25.34
N ILE A 486 -7.19 -9.96 -26.59
CA ILE A 486 -6.46 -11.17 -26.96
C ILE A 486 -5.18 -10.80 -27.69
N SER A 487 -4.05 -11.37 -27.27
CA SER A 487 -2.79 -11.28 -28.02
C SER A 487 -2.17 -12.66 -28.27
N MET A 488 -1.61 -12.86 -29.46
CA MET A 488 -1.10 -14.13 -29.97
C MET A 488 0.43 -14.13 -30.07
N TYR A 489 1.07 -15.12 -29.46
CA TYR A 489 2.48 -15.46 -29.68
C TYR A 489 2.60 -16.44 -30.86
N PRO A 490 3.56 -16.26 -31.78
CA PRO A 490 4.54 -15.16 -31.84
C PRO A 490 4.08 -13.94 -32.66
N ASP A 491 2.88 -13.98 -33.23
CA ASP A 491 2.45 -13.03 -34.28
C ASP A 491 2.38 -11.57 -33.81
N ASP A 492 1.92 -11.34 -32.57
CA ASP A 492 1.77 -10.00 -32.00
C ASP A 492 3.01 -9.54 -31.23
N ALA A 493 3.72 -10.47 -30.58
CA ALA A 493 4.96 -10.22 -29.84
C ALA A 493 5.66 -11.54 -29.42
N GLU A 494 6.97 -11.45 -29.14
CA GLU A 494 7.78 -12.59 -28.69
C GLU A 494 8.15 -12.57 -27.20
N ASP A 495 7.95 -11.44 -26.51
CA ASP A 495 8.25 -11.26 -25.09
C ASP A 495 6.97 -11.14 -24.24
N THR A 496 7.06 -11.57 -22.98
CA THR A 496 5.93 -11.60 -22.03
C THR A 496 5.33 -10.21 -21.82
N GLY A 497 6.16 -9.19 -21.61
CA GLY A 497 5.71 -7.82 -21.36
C GLY A 497 4.92 -7.24 -22.52
N SER A 498 5.38 -7.42 -23.76
CA SER A 498 4.69 -6.93 -24.95
C SER A 498 3.39 -7.70 -25.22
N LEU A 499 3.35 -9.02 -25.02
CA LEU A 499 2.10 -9.79 -25.17
C LEU A 499 1.02 -9.35 -24.19
N VAL A 500 1.38 -9.20 -22.91
CA VAL A 500 0.44 -8.72 -21.86
C VAL A 500 -0.04 -7.32 -22.20
N ARG A 501 0.86 -6.41 -22.59
CA ARG A 501 0.52 -5.04 -23.00
C ARG A 501 -0.42 -5.02 -24.21
N ASN A 502 -0.13 -5.83 -25.24
CA ASN A 502 -0.94 -5.88 -26.45
C ASN A 502 -2.36 -6.44 -26.15
N ALA A 503 -2.46 -7.45 -25.27
CA ALA A 503 -3.75 -7.98 -24.83
C ALA A 503 -4.56 -6.95 -24.03
N ASP A 504 -3.92 -6.22 -23.10
CA ASP A 504 -4.54 -5.11 -22.36
C ASP A 504 -5.09 -4.02 -23.30
N MET A 505 -4.30 -3.61 -24.31
CA MET A 505 -4.75 -2.64 -25.31
C MET A 505 -5.96 -3.13 -26.12
N ALA A 506 -5.99 -4.41 -26.47
CA ALA A 506 -7.14 -5.01 -27.15
C ALA A 506 -8.37 -5.09 -26.25
N MET A 507 -8.19 -5.34 -24.94
CA MET A 507 -9.27 -5.40 -23.95
C MET A 507 -9.90 -4.02 -23.79
N PHE A 508 -9.05 -3.01 -23.67
CA PHE A 508 -9.51 -1.63 -23.58
C PHE A 508 -10.31 -1.24 -24.83
N ALA A 509 -9.81 -1.61 -26.03
CA ALA A 509 -10.55 -1.39 -27.26
C ALA A 509 -11.90 -2.13 -27.30
N ALA A 510 -11.99 -3.34 -26.73
CA ALA A 510 -13.27 -4.05 -26.62
C ALA A 510 -14.26 -3.32 -25.69
N LYS A 511 -13.77 -2.75 -24.59
CA LYS A 511 -14.57 -2.02 -23.59
C LYS A 511 -15.23 -0.77 -24.16
N GLU A 512 -14.60 -0.12 -25.15
CA GLU A 512 -15.14 1.09 -25.77
C GLU A 512 -16.29 0.82 -26.75
N GLU A 513 -16.43 -0.41 -27.25
CA GLU A 513 -17.49 -0.76 -28.21
C GLU A 513 -18.86 -0.95 -27.55
N GLY A 514 -18.94 -0.85 -26.22
CA GLY A 514 -20.21 -0.72 -25.50
C GLY A 514 -21.03 -2.01 -25.37
N GLY A 515 -20.39 -3.12 -25.01
CA GLY A 515 -21.08 -4.38 -24.68
C GLY A 515 -20.12 -5.56 -24.45
N PRO A 516 -20.63 -6.74 -24.04
CA PRO A 516 -19.82 -7.96 -23.86
C PRO A 516 -19.15 -8.34 -25.18
N SER A 517 -17.85 -8.09 -25.28
CA SER A 517 -17.11 -8.20 -26.53
C SER A 517 -15.69 -8.70 -26.27
N PHE A 518 -15.10 -9.24 -27.34
CA PHE A 518 -13.68 -9.54 -27.34
C PHE A 518 -13.01 -9.00 -28.60
N ARG A 519 -11.73 -8.67 -28.47
CA ARG A 519 -10.92 -8.12 -29.55
C ARG A 519 -9.56 -8.81 -29.58
N PHE A 520 -9.15 -9.21 -30.79
CA PHE A 520 -7.74 -9.52 -31.04
C PHE A 520 -6.95 -8.23 -31.20
N PHE A 521 -5.73 -8.24 -30.68
CA PHE A 521 -4.79 -7.17 -30.91
C PHE A 521 -4.54 -6.99 -32.41
N THR A 522 -4.50 -5.73 -32.83
CA THR A 522 -4.06 -5.36 -34.17
C THR A 522 -3.05 -4.22 -34.03
N ARG A 523 -2.06 -4.16 -34.91
CA ARG A 523 -1.03 -3.10 -34.84
C ARG A 523 -1.61 -1.69 -34.86
N GLY A 524 -2.76 -1.47 -35.52
CA GLY A 524 -3.47 -0.19 -35.54
C GLY A 524 -4.04 0.25 -34.19
N MET A 525 -4.26 -0.66 -33.23
CA MET A 525 -4.70 -0.30 -31.87
C MET A 525 -3.63 0.48 -31.12
N ASN A 526 -2.36 0.23 -31.40
CA ASN A 526 -1.26 0.97 -30.77
C ASN A 526 -1.23 2.43 -31.22
N GLU A 527 -1.47 2.67 -32.50
CA GLU A 527 -1.58 4.02 -33.05
C GLU A 527 -2.81 4.74 -32.50
N ALA A 528 -3.97 4.06 -32.42
CA ALA A 528 -5.19 4.63 -31.88
C ALA A 528 -5.05 5.03 -30.40
N ALA A 529 -4.45 4.18 -29.56
CA ALA A 529 -4.22 4.49 -28.15
C ALA A 529 -3.26 5.67 -27.95
N GLN A 530 -2.19 5.74 -28.73
CA GLN A 530 -1.26 6.88 -28.71
C GLN A 530 -1.92 8.17 -29.18
N GLN A 531 -2.68 8.11 -30.28
CA GLN A 531 -3.43 9.24 -30.79
C GLN A 531 -4.44 9.73 -29.76
N ARG A 532 -5.15 8.82 -29.09
CA ARG A 532 -6.11 9.19 -28.04
C ARG A 532 -5.46 9.86 -26.84
N LEU A 533 -4.33 9.33 -26.37
CA LEU A 533 -3.56 9.97 -25.30
C LEU A 533 -3.10 11.38 -25.71
N SER A 534 -2.67 11.55 -26.96
CA SER A 534 -2.30 12.86 -27.52
C SER A 534 -3.49 13.83 -27.49
N ILE A 535 -4.66 13.38 -27.95
CA ILE A 535 -5.91 14.15 -27.89
C ILE A 535 -6.25 14.53 -26.45
N GLU A 536 -6.22 13.60 -25.51
CA GLU A 536 -6.54 13.87 -24.10
C GLU A 536 -5.63 14.92 -23.46
N LEU A 537 -4.32 14.83 -23.73
CA LEU A 537 -3.34 15.79 -23.23
C LEU A 537 -3.52 17.18 -23.86
N SER A 538 -3.81 17.24 -25.16
CA SER A 538 -4.03 18.49 -25.90
C SER A 538 -5.33 19.18 -25.50
N LEU A 539 -6.41 18.43 -25.25
CA LEU A 539 -7.74 18.96 -24.93
C LEU A 539 -7.73 19.92 -23.72
N ARG A 540 -6.87 19.65 -22.72
CA ARG A 540 -6.71 20.53 -21.53
C ARG A 540 -6.29 21.95 -21.89
N LYS A 541 -5.51 22.13 -22.96
CA LYS A 541 -4.98 23.42 -23.42
C LYS A 541 -5.72 23.96 -24.64
N ALA A 542 -6.54 23.15 -25.29
CA ALA A 542 -7.23 23.50 -26.53
C ALA A 542 -8.05 24.79 -26.39
N LEU A 543 -8.78 24.93 -25.27
CA LEU A 543 -9.57 26.14 -25.00
C LEU A 543 -8.69 27.39 -24.82
N GLU A 544 -7.59 27.27 -24.08
CA GLU A 544 -6.63 28.37 -23.82
C GLU A 544 -5.87 28.80 -25.09
N ARG A 545 -5.79 27.92 -26.08
CA ARG A 545 -5.12 28.15 -27.36
C ARG A 545 -6.07 28.60 -28.47
N GLY A 546 -7.37 28.73 -28.20
CA GLY A 546 -8.37 29.08 -29.21
C GLY A 546 -8.53 28.03 -30.31
N GLU A 547 -8.27 26.76 -29.98
CA GLU A 547 -8.40 25.64 -30.93
C GLU A 547 -9.85 25.14 -31.04
N ILE A 548 -10.69 25.46 -30.04
CA ILE A 548 -12.11 25.13 -30.00
C ILE A 548 -12.92 26.31 -30.56
N PHE A 549 -13.86 26.00 -31.45
CA PHE A 549 -14.72 26.97 -32.12
C PHE A 549 -16.14 26.41 -32.30
N VAL A 550 -17.09 27.23 -32.75
CA VAL A 550 -18.51 26.85 -32.91
C VAL A 550 -18.90 26.90 -34.39
N HIS A 551 -19.49 25.82 -34.87
CA HIS A 551 -20.24 25.79 -36.12
C HIS A 551 -21.73 25.83 -35.85
N TYR A 552 -22.50 26.29 -36.83
CA TYR A 552 -23.95 26.48 -36.70
C TYR A 552 -24.65 25.65 -37.77
N GLN A 553 -25.61 24.81 -37.35
CA GLN A 553 -26.44 24.03 -38.29
C GLN A 553 -27.87 24.58 -38.29
N PRO A 554 -28.46 24.88 -39.46
CA PRO A 554 -29.78 25.50 -39.53
C PRO A 554 -30.90 24.53 -39.12
N LYS A 555 -31.86 25.07 -38.37
CA LYS A 555 -33.19 24.51 -38.12
C LYS A 555 -34.20 25.21 -39.02
N VAL A 556 -35.10 24.45 -39.62
CA VAL A 556 -36.05 24.96 -40.63
C VAL A 556 -37.47 24.60 -40.24
N ASP A 557 -38.39 25.57 -40.34
CA ASP A 557 -39.83 25.32 -40.26
C ASP A 557 -40.29 24.58 -41.52
N LEU A 558 -40.90 23.41 -41.35
CA LEU A 558 -41.31 22.56 -42.46
C LEU A 558 -42.49 23.12 -43.26
N SER A 559 -43.29 24.00 -42.67
CA SER A 559 -44.50 24.58 -43.28
C SER A 559 -44.19 25.76 -44.20
N CYS A 560 -43.28 26.66 -43.80
CA CYS A 560 -42.92 27.84 -44.59
C CYS A 560 -41.54 27.74 -45.26
N GLY A 561 -40.67 26.85 -44.80
CA GLY A 561 -39.30 26.68 -45.32
C GLY A 561 -38.35 27.81 -44.92
N GLU A 562 -38.64 28.51 -43.84
CA GLU A 562 -37.78 29.56 -43.27
C GLU A 562 -36.88 28.97 -42.19
N ILE A 563 -35.71 29.56 -42.01
CA ILE A 563 -34.76 29.19 -40.94
C ILE A 563 -35.29 29.76 -39.63
N THR A 564 -35.63 28.90 -38.67
CA THR A 564 -36.13 29.30 -37.34
C THR A 564 -35.03 29.43 -36.30
N GLY A 565 -33.84 28.91 -36.60
CA GLY A 565 -32.72 28.93 -35.67
C GLY A 565 -31.52 28.15 -36.14
N PHE A 566 -30.55 28.02 -35.25
CA PHE A 566 -29.36 27.21 -35.45
C PHE A 566 -29.03 26.39 -34.20
N GLU A 567 -28.49 25.19 -34.41
CA GLU A 567 -27.81 24.44 -33.37
C GLU A 567 -26.32 24.79 -33.37
N ALA A 568 -25.81 25.21 -32.21
CA ALA A 568 -24.41 25.50 -31.96
C ALA A 568 -23.64 24.21 -31.66
N LEU A 569 -22.72 23.86 -32.54
CA LEU A 569 -21.98 22.62 -32.52
C LEU A 569 -20.49 22.90 -32.33
N ALA A 570 -19.94 22.47 -31.19
CA ALA A 570 -18.52 22.63 -30.88
C ALA A 570 -17.65 21.88 -31.91
N ARG A 571 -16.54 22.50 -32.31
CA ARG A 571 -15.54 21.95 -33.22
C ARG A 571 -14.16 22.19 -32.64
N TRP A 572 -13.25 21.25 -32.87
CA TRP A 572 -11.87 21.38 -32.38
C TRP A 572 -10.89 21.18 -33.54
N HIS A 573 -10.10 22.21 -33.81
CA HIS A 573 -9.03 22.15 -34.79
C HIS A 573 -7.68 21.96 -34.08
N HIS A 574 -7.20 20.72 -34.04
CA HIS A 574 -5.90 20.39 -33.49
C HIS A 574 -4.78 20.76 -34.48
N PRO A 575 -3.67 21.38 -34.04
CA PRO A 575 -2.60 21.84 -34.92
C PRO A 575 -1.98 20.74 -35.80
N GLU A 576 -1.88 19.51 -35.28
CA GLU A 576 -1.23 18.39 -35.97
C GLU A 576 -2.22 17.38 -36.55
N LEU A 577 -3.39 17.22 -35.93
CA LEU A 577 -4.37 16.17 -36.29
C LEU A 577 -5.52 16.73 -37.14
N GLY A 578 -5.56 18.06 -37.36
CA GLY A 578 -6.64 18.72 -38.08
C GLY A 578 -7.93 18.78 -37.28
N LEU A 579 -9.07 18.70 -37.97
CA LEU A 579 -10.39 18.79 -37.35
C LEU A 579 -10.72 17.48 -36.61
N ILE A 580 -10.81 17.55 -35.29
CA ILE A 580 -11.22 16.43 -34.44
C ILE A 580 -12.75 16.48 -34.27
N PRO A 581 -13.47 15.37 -34.58
CA PRO A 581 -14.93 15.35 -34.49
C PRO A 581 -15.41 15.33 -33.02
N PRO A 582 -16.62 15.90 -32.74
CA PRO A 582 -17.21 15.93 -31.39
C PRO A 582 -17.25 14.58 -30.70
N ASP A 583 -17.67 13.53 -31.42
CA ASP A 583 -17.79 12.16 -30.91
C ASP A 583 -16.47 11.60 -30.35
N THR A 584 -15.33 12.19 -30.73
CA THR A 584 -14.01 11.80 -30.21
C THR A 584 -13.59 12.59 -28.97
N PHE A 585 -13.81 13.90 -28.94
CA PHE A 585 -13.28 14.73 -27.85
C PHE A 585 -14.30 15.07 -26.75
N ILE A 586 -15.60 15.04 -27.03
CA ILE A 586 -16.65 15.30 -26.02
C ILE A 586 -16.62 14.22 -24.92
N PRO A 587 -16.59 12.90 -25.22
CA PRO A 587 -16.50 11.88 -24.17
C PRO A 587 -15.23 12.03 -23.31
N LEU A 588 -14.11 12.42 -23.92
CA LEU A 588 -12.87 12.72 -23.21
C LEU A 588 -12.99 13.98 -22.32
N ALA A 589 -13.72 14.98 -22.78
CA ALA A 589 -14.00 16.19 -22.02
C ALA A 589 -14.87 15.91 -20.81
N GLU A 590 -15.88 15.05 -20.96
CA GLU A 590 -16.78 14.63 -19.88
C GLU A 590 -16.04 13.84 -18.80
N LYS A 591 -15.31 12.80 -19.20
CA LYS A 591 -14.50 11.96 -18.29
C LYS A 591 -13.54 12.77 -17.43
N ASN A 592 -12.97 13.84 -17.98
CA ASN A 592 -12.00 14.70 -17.31
C ASN A 592 -12.59 15.98 -16.71
N GLY A 593 -13.91 16.16 -16.77
CA GLY A 593 -14.62 17.35 -16.27
C GLY A 593 -14.33 18.65 -17.05
N LEU A 594 -13.60 18.58 -18.17
CA LEU A 594 -13.33 19.73 -19.04
C LEU A 594 -14.58 20.20 -19.78
N ILE A 595 -15.59 19.33 -19.93
CA ILE A 595 -16.85 19.65 -20.61
C ILE A 595 -17.56 20.86 -20.00
N VAL A 596 -17.42 21.11 -18.70
CA VAL A 596 -18.03 22.27 -18.03
C VAL A 596 -17.41 23.57 -18.54
N ARG A 597 -16.08 23.63 -18.68
CA ARG A 597 -15.36 24.81 -19.20
C ARG A 597 -15.62 25.01 -20.69
N ILE A 598 -15.66 23.93 -21.47
CA ILE A 598 -15.97 23.98 -22.90
C ILE A 598 -17.41 24.45 -23.11
N GLY A 599 -18.36 23.90 -22.34
CA GLY A 599 -19.78 24.27 -22.41
C GLY A 599 -20.02 25.73 -22.06
N GLU A 600 -19.36 26.27 -21.03
CA GLU A 600 -19.43 27.71 -20.71
C GLU A 600 -18.92 28.58 -21.87
N TRP A 601 -17.79 28.22 -22.47
CA TRP A 601 -17.24 28.95 -23.60
C TRP A 601 -18.15 28.88 -24.84
N VAL A 602 -18.69 27.70 -25.16
CA VAL A 602 -19.65 27.51 -26.27
C VAL A 602 -20.90 28.35 -26.03
N LEU A 603 -21.43 28.37 -24.81
CA LEU A 603 -22.59 29.19 -24.44
C LEU A 603 -22.33 30.68 -24.70
N ARG A 604 -21.21 31.22 -24.20
CA ARG A 604 -20.85 32.64 -24.43
C ARG A 604 -20.70 32.95 -25.92
N ALA A 605 -20.00 32.10 -26.67
CA ALA A 605 -19.78 32.30 -28.11
C ALA A 605 -21.09 32.24 -28.92
N ALA A 606 -21.96 31.26 -28.64
CA ALA A 606 -23.22 31.09 -29.32
C ALA A 606 -24.22 32.21 -28.99
N CYS A 607 -24.31 32.63 -27.73
CA CYS A 607 -25.18 33.75 -27.33
C CYS A 607 -24.74 35.07 -27.97
N ALA A 608 -23.43 35.36 -27.99
CA ALA A 608 -22.90 36.55 -28.64
C ALA A 608 -23.17 36.55 -30.16
N GLN A 609 -23.04 35.38 -30.82
CA GLN A 609 -23.37 35.25 -32.23
C GLN A 609 -24.87 35.45 -32.50
N ALA A 610 -25.74 34.88 -31.66
CA ALA A 610 -27.19 35.05 -31.78
C ALA A 610 -27.59 36.53 -31.61
N ARG A 611 -27.02 37.24 -30.63
CA ARG A 611 -27.21 38.68 -30.44
C ARG A 611 -26.83 39.46 -31.71
N THR A 612 -25.68 39.12 -32.31
CA THR A 612 -25.22 39.74 -33.56
C THR A 612 -26.26 39.57 -34.69
N TRP A 613 -26.85 38.39 -34.84
CA TRP A 613 -27.91 38.17 -35.85
C TRP A 613 -29.20 38.93 -35.54
N ILE A 614 -29.57 39.06 -34.27
CA ILE A 614 -30.72 39.88 -33.87
C ILE A 614 -30.47 41.35 -34.20
N ASP A 615 -29.26 41.86 -33.97
CA ASP A 615 -28.87 43.23 -34.32
C ASP A 615 -28.85 43.48 -35.84
N GLU A 616 -28.61 42.44 -36.65
CA GLU A 616 -28.76 42.48 -38.11
C GLU A 616 -30.22 42.43 -38.59
N GLY A 617 -31.19 42.27 -37.68
CA GLY A 617 -32.62 42.31 -37.97
C GLY A 617 -33.33 40.95 -37.99
N PHE A 618 -32.66 39.86 -37.60
CA PHE A 618 -33.25 38.52 -37.52
C PHE A 618 -33.80 38.22 -36.11
N SER A 619 -34.94 38.82 -35.77
CA SER A 619 -35.46 38.85 -34.38
C SER A 619 -36.07 37.55 -33.86
N ASP A 620 -36.47 36.62 -34.74
CA ASP A 620 -37.21 35.41 -34.36
C ASP A 620 -36.35 34.14 -34.32
N LEU A 621 -35.02 34.28 -34.16
CA LEU A 621 -34.09 33.15 -34.19
C LEU A 621 -33.93 32.45 -32.84
N CYS A 622 -33.87 31.12 -32.89
CA CYS A 622 -33.45 30.28 -31.78
C CYS A 622 -31.99 29.84 -31.92
N MET A 623 -31.21 29.96 -30.86
CA MET A 623 -29.89 29.35 -30.72
C MET A 623 -30.01 28.14 -29.80
N ALA A 624 -29.85 26.94 -30.36
CA ALA A 624 -29.89 25.68 -29.61
C ALA A 624 -28.47 25.24 -29.20
N ILE A 625 -28.30 24.80 -27.95
CA ILE A 625 -27.02 24.37 -27.39
C ILE A 625 -27.21 23.08 -26.58
N ASN A 626 -26.36 22.09 -26.86
CA ASN A 626 -26.34 20.83 -26.12
C ASN A 626 -25.77 20.98 -24.70
N LEU A 627 -26.41 20.34 -23.73
CA LEU A 627 -25.95 20.25 -22.34
C LEU A 627 -25.57 18.82 -21.97
N SER A 628 -24.38 18.67 -21.37
CA SER A 628 -23.90 17.42 -20.80
C SER A 628 -24.47 17.18 -19.40
N SER A 629 -24.64 15.91 -19.02
CA SER A 629 -25.06 15.48 -17.67
C SER A 629 -24.14 16.04 -16.56
N HIS A 630 -22.84 16.16 -16.84
CA HIS A 630 -21.87 16.71 -15.90
C HIS A 630 -22.13 18.18 -15.53
N GLN A 631 -22.75 18.97 -16.42
CA GLN A 631 -23.10 20.37 -16.15
C GLN A 631 -24.29 20.50 -15.19
N PHE A 632 -25.16 19.50 -15.08
CA PHE A 632 -26.21 19.44 -14.06
C PHE A 632 -25.62 19.11 -12.68
N THR A 633 -24.50 18.39 -12.64
CA THR A 633 -23.84 17.99 -11.40
C THR A 633 -23.02 19.12 -10.78
N SER A 634 -22.42 20.02 -11.56
CA SER A 634 -21.60 21.14 -11.04
C SER A 634 -22.35 22.16 -10.19
N GLY A 635 -23.68 22.25 -10.32
CA GLY A 635 -24.55 23.04 -9.44
C GLY A 635 -24.56 24.56 -9.68
N ASN A 636 -23.80 25.06 -10.64
CA ASN A 636 -23.69 26.49 -10.97
C ASN A 636 -24.30 26.86 -12.34
N LEU A 637 -24.96 25.92 -13.02
CA LEU A 637 -25.47 26.11 -14.39
C LEU A 637 -26.42 27.31 -14.50
N THR A 638 -27.43 27.42 -13.63
CA THR A 638 -28.43 28.49 -13.71
C THR A 638 -27.84 29.88 -13.47
N SER A 639 -26.86 29.99 -12.58
CA SER A 639 -26.13 31.24 -12.35
C SER A 639 -25.25 31.62 -13.54
N MET A 640 -24.55 30.64 -14.12
CA MET A 640 -23.72 30.84 -15.32
C MET A 640 -24.55 31.26 -16.53
N VAL A 641 -25.69 30.60 -16.78
CA VAL A 641 -26.61 30.99 -17.87
C VAL A 641 -27.09 32.41 -17.71
N LYS A 642 -27.49 32.80 -16.49
CA LYS A 642 -27.92 34.16 -16.19
C LYS A 642 -26.81 35.19 -16.48
N GLU A 643 -25.59 34.93 -16.01
CA GLU A 643 -24.43 35.80 -16.27
C GLU A 643 -24.19 35.99 -17.77
N VAL A 644 -24.22 34.91 -18.56
CA VAL A 644 -24.00 35.01 -20.01
C VAL A 644 -25.12 35.76 -20.72
N LEU A 645 -26.38 35.55 -20.34
CA LEU A 645 -27.51 36.28 -20.92
C LEU A 645 -27.44 37.78 -20.57
N ASP A 646 -27.07 38.11 -19.33
CA ASP A 646 -26.88 39.50 -18.89
C ASP A 646 -25.72 40.17 -19.64
N GLU A 647 -24.61 39.46 -19.90
CA GLU A 647 -23.46 39.98 -20.62
C GLU A 647 -23.68 40.16 -22.12
N THR A 648 -24.39 39.22 -22.76
CA THR A 648 -24.61 39.21 -24.21
C THR A 648 -25.87 39.98 -24.61
N GLU A 649 -26.70 40.38 -23.64
CA GLU A 649 -28.00 41.01 -23.85
C GLU A 649 -28.90 40.21 -24.82
N LEU A 650 -28.75 38.87 -24.81
CA LEU A 650 -29.59 37.97 -25.58
C LEU A 650 -30.93 37.78 -24.87
N PRO A 651 -32.08 37.99 -25.54
CA PRO A 651 -33.37 37.66 -24.95
C PRO A 651 -33.42 36.16 -24.61
N PRO A 652 -33.79 35.76 -23.37
CA PRO A 652 -33.76 34.36 -22.96
C PRO A 652 -34.58 33.42 -23.87
N SER A 653 -35.66 33.92 -24.48
CA SER A 653 -36.49 33.16 -25.42
C SER A 653 -35.78 32.75 -26.71
N CYS A 654 -34.66 33.41 -27.04
CA CYS A 654 -33.82 33.09 -28.19
C CYS A 654 -32.80 31.99 -27.88
N LEU A 655 -32.71 31.52 -26.63
CA LEU A 655 -31.84 30.41 -26.24
C LEU A 655 -32.66 29.14 -26.00
N GLU A 656 -32.18 28.03 -26.53
CA GLU A 656 -32.73 26.69 -26.32
C GLU A 656 -31.61 25.76 -25.83
N PHE A 657 -31.87 25.02 -24.76
CA PHE A 657 -30.97 23.98 -24.28
C PHE A 657 -31.49 22.60 -24.68
N GLU A 658 -30.60 21.81 -25.26
CA GLU A 658 -30.89 20.44 -25.67
C GLU A 658 -30.29 19.48 -24.63
N ILE A 659 -31.12 18.56 -24.15
CA ILE A 659 -30.74 17.58 -23.13
C ILE A 659 -31.12 16.19 -23.59
N THR A 660 -30.22 15.23 -23.41
CA THR A 660 -30.53 13.83 -23.74
C THR A 660 -31.57 13.25 -22.80
N GLU A 661 -32.28 12.22 -23.27
CA GLU A 661 -33.26 11.48 -22.46
C GLU A 661 -32.66 10.94 -21.15
N GLY A 662 -31.40 10.51 -21.16
CA GLY A 662 -30.71 9.96 -20.00
C GLY A 662 -30.66 10.94 -18.82
N ILE A 663 -30.38 12.22 -19.08
CA ILE A 663 -30.34 13.28 -18.06
C ILE A 663 -31.70 13.43 -17.36
N LEU A 664 -32.80 13.27 -18.11
CA LEU A 664 -34.15 13.30 -17.54
C LEU A 664 -34.46 12.06 -16.71
N MET A 665 -33.88 10.91 -17.06
CA MET A 665 -34.10 9.63 -16.37
C MET A 665 -33.31 9.48 -15.07
N GLU A 666 -32.28 10.30 -14.82
CA GLU A 666 -31.54 10.33 -13.54
C GLU A 666 -32.41 10.77 -12.34
N ARG A 667 -33.63 11.26 -12.57
CA ARG A 667 -34.71 11.44 -11.56
C ARG A 667 -34.31 12.20 -10.29
N THR A 668 -33.38 13.14 -10.37
CA THR A 668 -32.92 13.90 -9.21
C THR A 668 -33.76 15.18 -9.02
N GLU A 669 -34.18 15.49 -7.78
CA GLU A 669 -34.87 16.76 -7.45
C GLU A 669 -34.07 18.00 -7.88
N LYS A 670 -32.75 17.87 -7.94
CA LYS A 670 -31.83 18.88 -8.44
C LYS A 670 -32.05 19.19 -9.93
N THR A 671 -32.16 18.17 -10.79
CA THR A 671 -32.39 18.34 -12.23
C THR A 671 -33.71 19.04 -12.49
N MET A 672 -34.78 18.64 -11.79
CA MET A 672 -36.09 19.31 -11.89
C MET A 672 -36.04 20.79 -11.49
N ARG A 673 -35.32 21.12 -10.42
CA ARG A 673 -35.13 22.52 -9.99
C ARG A 673 -34.39 23.33 -11.04
N ILE A 674 -33.26 22.82 -11.54
CA ILE A 674 -32.46 23.50 -12.58
C ILE A 674 -33.29 23.75 -13.83
N LEU A 675 -34.00 22.74 -14.36
CA LEU A 675 -34.82 22.89 -15.55
C LEU A 675 -35.99 23.87 -15.33
N SER A 676 -36.58 23.88 -14.14
CA SER A 676 -37.64 24.84 -13.80
C SER A 676 -37.08 26.27 -13.72
N GLU A 677 -35.92 26.46 -13.09
CA GLU A 677 -35.24 27.76 -13.01
C GLU A 677 -34.89 28.30 -14.41
N LEU A 678 -34.36 27.46 -15.30
CA LEU A 678 -34.05 27.85 -16.69
C LEU A 678 -35.31 28.25 -17.46
N ARG A 679 -36.38 27.47 -17.35
CA ARG A 679 -37.67 27.81 -17.97
C ARG A 679 -38.23 29.11 -17.41
N ASP A 680 -38.17 29.32 -16.10
CA ASP A 680 -38.68 30.52 -15.44
C ASP A 680 -37.87 31.78 -15.82
N MET A 681 -36.62 31.63 -16.26
CA MET A 681 -35.85 32.70 -16.91
C MET A 681 -36.33 33.02 -18.34
N GLY A 682 -37.11 32.14 -18.95
CA GLY A 682 -37.59 32.25 -20.33
C GLY A 682 -36.78 31.46 -21.36
N VAL A 683 -35.84 30.62 -20.92
CA VAL A 683 -35.05 29.74 -21.80
C VAL A 683 -35.88 28.54 -22.23
N ARG A 684 -35.77 28.13 -23.50
CA ARG A 684 -36.43 26.93 -24.02
C ARG A 684 -35.63 25.67 -23.70
N ILE A 685 -36.33 24.54 -23.51
CA ILE A 685 -35.69 23.25 -23.26
C ILE A 685 -36.23 22.23 -24.27
N SER A 686 -35.32 21.55 -24.97
CA SER A 686 -35.61 20.44 -25.88
C SER A 686 -35.06 19.13 -25.35
N ILE A 687 -35.78 18.04 -25.63
CA ILE A 687 -35.30 16.69 -25.37
C ILE A 687 -34.65 16.17 -26.65
N ASP A 688 -33.38 15.81 -26.56
CA ASP A 688 -32.57 15.24 -27.62
C ASP A 688 -32.56 13.70 -27.59
N ASP A 689 -32.22 13.07 -28.72
CA ASP A 689 -32.13 11.62 -28.93
C ASP A 689 -33.41 10.84 -28.55
N PHE A 690 -34.59 11.46 -28.68
CA PHE A 690 -35.82 10.89 -28.14
C PHE A 690 -36.22 9.58 -28.83
N GLY A 691 -36.45 8.53 -28.02
CA GLY A 691 -36.88 7.20 -28.49
C GLY A 691 -35.75 6.17 -28.57
N THR A 692 -34.48 6.57 -28.38
CA THR A 692 -33.34 5.65 -28.30
C THR A 692 -33.19 4.98 -26.92
N GLY A 693 -33.88 5.51 -25.90
CA GLY A 693 -33.87 5.03 -24.52
C GLY A 693 -35.23 4.52 -23.98
N TYR A 694 -35.25 4.14 -22.70
CA TYR A 694 -36.46 3.66 -22.01
C TYR A 694 -37.31 4.82 -21.47
N SER A 695 -37.90 5.60 -22.36
CA SER A 695 -38.77 6.72 -21.98
C SER A 695 -40.09 6.22 -21.39
N SER A 696 -40.28 6.37 -20.08
CA SER A 696 -41.61 6.24 -19.49
C SER A 696 -42.41 7.51 -19.78
N LEU A 697 -43.29 7.45 -20.79
CA LEU A 697 -44.22 8.50 -21.25
C LEU A 697 -44.91 9.29 -20.13
N GLY A 698 -45.14 8.67 -18.97
CA GLY A 698 -45.71 9.33 -17.79
C GLY A 698 -44.87 10.50 -17.23
N TYR A 699 -43.57 10.57 -17.53
CA TYR A 699 -42.69 11.61 -17.03
C TYR A 699 -42.59 12.84 -17.92
N LEU A 700 -42.71 12.70 -19.25
CA LEU A 700 -42.67 13.87 -20.16
C LEU A 700 -43.68 14.94 -19.76
N LYS A 701 -44.87 14.53 -19.31
CA LYS A 701 -45.92 15.45 -18.84
C LYS A 701 -45.50 16.33 -17.65
N ARG A 702 -44.50 15.90 -16.88
CA ARG A 702 -44.04 16.60 -15.66
C ARG A 702 -42.84 17.51 -15.91
N PHE A 703 -42.10 17.29 -16.98
CA PHE A 703 -40.89 18.06 -17.26
C PHE A 703 -41.23 19.40 -17.92
N PRO A 704 -40.51 20.48 -17.58
CA PRO A 704 -40.71 21.82 -18.12
C PRO A 704 -40.11 21.95 -19.54
N VAL A 705 -40.41 21.01 -20.44
CA VAL A 705 -39.85 20.95 -21.80
C VAL A 705 -40.80 21.57 -22.83
N ASN A 706 -40.23 22.09 -23.90
CA ASN A 706 -40.96 22.73 -25.00
C ASN A 706 -40.96 21.88 -26.28
N THR A 707 -39.85 21.17 -26.51
CA THR A 707 -39.54 20.55 -27.78
C THR A 707 -39.07 19.12 -27.58
N VAL A 708 -39.35 18.24 -28.53
CA VAL A 708 -38.81 16.89 -28.63
C VAL A 708 -38.12 16.75 -29.99
N LYS A 709 -36.86 16.31 -29.99
CA LYS A 709 -36.08 16.03 -31.19
C LYS A 709 -36.11 14.53 -31.48
N ILE A 710 -36.51 14.15 -32.69
CA ILE A 710 -36.52 12.77 -33.16
C ILE A 710 -35.13 12.44 -33.68
N ASP A 711 -34.49 11.42 -33.08
CA ASP A 711 -33.16 10.98 -33.47
C ASP A 711 -33.09 10.56 -34.96
N ARG A 712 -31.92 10.79 -35.57
CA ARG A 712 -31.65 10.49 -36.97
C ARG A 712 -31.86 9.01 -37.32
N SER A 713 -31.66 8.09 -36.37
CA SER A 713 -31.76 6.65 -36.65
C SER A 713 -33.17 6.28 -37.12
N PHE A 714 -34.20 6.87 -36.50
CA PHE A 714 -35.60 6.68 -36.90
C PHE A 714 -35.92 7.41 -38.21
N VAL A 715 -35.38 8.61 -38.43
CA VAL A 715 -35.62 9.37 -39.68
C VAL A 715 -35.10 8.62 -40.90
N ARG A 716 -34.01 7.85 -40.77
CA ARG A 716 -33.49 6.99 -41.84
C ARG A 716 -34.44 5.86 -42.24
N GLU A 717 -35.29 5.38 -41.33
CA GLU A 717 -36.27 4.31 -41.62
C GLU A 717 -37.33 4.75 -42.64
N ILE A 718 -37.60 6.06 -42.80
CA ILE A 718 -38.61 6.59 -43.74
C ILE A 718 -38.32 6.21 -45.20
N ASP A 719 -37.04 6.01 -45.54
CA ASP A 719 -36.62 5.62 -46.89
C ASP A 719 -36.76 4.11 -47.14
N SER A 720 -36.99 3.31 -46.10
CA SER A 720 -37.21 1.86 -46.20
C SER A 720 -38.59 1.55 -46.80
N PRO A 721 -38.69 0.75 -47.88
CA PRO A 721 -39.97 0.39 -48.50
C PRO A 721 -40.77 -0.66 -47.69
N HIS A 722 -40.19 -1.25 -46.64
CA HIS A 722 -40.78 -2.35 -45.86
C HIS A 722 -41.13 -1.98 -44.41
N GLU A 723 -40.71 -0.82 -43.92
CA GLU A 723 -41.02 -0.34 -42.58
C GLU A 723 -42.07 0.77 -42.66
N ASP A 724 -43.26 0.49 -42.14
CA ASP A 724 -44.25 1.53 -41.89
C ASP A 724 -43.76 2.28 -40.67
N ALA A 725 -43.09 3.43 -40.84
CA ALA A 725 -42.35 4.22 -39.83
C ALA A 725 -43.20 4.59 -38.59
N ALA A 726 -43.56 3.58 -37.80
CA ALA A 726 -44.59 3.60 -36.78
C ALA A 726 -44.09 4.33 -35.53
N ILE A 727 -42.80 4.19 -35.23
CA ILE A 727 -42.14 4.86 -34.11
C ILE A 727 -42.22 6.38 -34.30
N ILE A 728 -41.84 6.89 -35.46
CA ILE A 728 -41.93 8.33 -35.78
C ILE A 728 -43.37 8.84 -35.64
N LYS A 729 -44.34 8.11 -36.22
CA LYS A 729 -45.77 8.46 -36.11
C LYS A 729 -46.23 8.52 -34.65
N ALA A 730 -45.80 7.56 -33.83
CA ALA A 730 -46.12 7.50 -32.41
C ALA A 730 -45.48 8.67 -31.64
N ILE A 731 -44.20 8.97 -31.87
CA ILE A 731 -43.49 10.10 -31.24
C ILE A 731 -44.20 11.42 -31.55
N ILE A 732 -44.50 11.67 -32.83
CA ILE A 732 -45.22 12.89 -33.26
C ILE A 732 -46.60 12.97 -32.58
N ALA A 733 -47.34 11.86 -32.53
CA ALA A 733 -48.65 11.84 -31.88
C ALA A 733 -48.57 12.13 -30.37
N VAL A 734 -47.58 11.56 -29.67
CA VAL A 734 -47.35 11.81 -28.24
C VAL A 734 -47.00 13.27 -27.99
N ALA A 735 -46.04 13.82 -28.74
CA ALA A 735 -45.61 15.21 -28.59
C ALA A 735 -46.78 16.18 -28.81
N ARG A 736 -47.60 15.95 -29.85
CA ARG A 736 -48.80 16.77 -30.11
C ARG A 736 -49.81 16.71 -28.95
N ASN A 737 -50.05 15.53 -28.38
CA ASN A 737 -50.95 15.38 -27.23
C ASN A 737 -50.44 16.07 -25.95
N LEU A 738 -49.13 16.31 -25.88
CA LEU A 738 -48.48 17.02 -24.77
C LEU A 738 -48.23 18.51 -25.09
N ASN A 739 -48.68 19.01 -26.24
CA ASN A 739 -48.41 20.36 -26.76
C ASN A 739 -46.91 20.68 -26.86
N LEU A 740 -46.09 19.68 -27.21
CA LEU A 740 -44.66 19.83 -27.47
C LEU A 740 -44.42 20.04 -28.97
N GLN A 741 -43.45 20.89 -29.29
CA GLN A 741 -42.94 21.02 -30.65
C GLN A 741 -42.11 19.79 -31.03
N VAL A 742 -42.13 19.41 -32.30
CA VAL A 742 -41.34 18.28 -32.81
C VAL A 742 -40.33 18.76 -33.84
N VAL A 743 -39.07 18.44 -33.60
CA VAL A 743 -37.96 18.65 -34.53
C VAL A 743 -37.50 17.27 -35.02
N ALA A 744 -37.33 17.07 -36.31
CA ALA A 744 -36.74 15.85 -36.85
C ALA A 744 -35.28 16.07 -37.24
N GLU A 745 -34.38 15.18 -36.79
CA GLU A 745 -32.96 15.27 -37.08
C GLU A 745 -32.48 14.38 -38.21
N GLY A 746 -31.35 14.73 -38.81
CA GLY A 746 -30.73 13.93 -39.86
C GLY A 746 -31.57 13.83 -41.12
N VAL A 747 -32.38 14.86 -41.43
CA VAL A 747 -33.13 14.90 -42.68
C VAL A 747 -32.18 15.15 -43.85
N GLU A 748 -32.10 14.16 -44.75
CA GLU A 748 -31.21 14.09 -45.90
C GLU A 748 -31.97 14.10 -47.24
N SER A 749 -33.28 13.85 -47.26
CA SER A 749 -34.07 13.72 -48.50
C SER A 749 -35.40 14.50 -48.50
N HIS A 750 -35.86 14.93 -49.68
CA HIS A 750 -37.16 15.59 -49.82
C HIS A 750 -38.34 14.68 -49.44
N ARG A 751 -38.19 13.36 -49.67
CA ARG A 751 -39.19 12.35 -49.28
C ARG A 751 -39.37 12.33 -47.77
N GLN A 752 -38.28 12.38 -47.00
CA GLN A 752 -38.34 12.47 -45.54
C GLN A 752 -39.08 13.74 -45.11
N THR A 753 -38.76 14.89 -45.70
CA THR A 753 -39.44 16.17 -45.44
C THR A 753 -40.95 16.09 -45.69
N GLU A 754 -41.38 15.54 -46.83
CA GLU A 754 -42.80 15.37 -47.17
C GLU A 754 -43.52 14.44 -46.19
N PHE A 755 -42.88 13.33 -45.80
CA PHE A 755 -43.42 12.41 -44.80
C PHE A 755 -43.59 13.10 -43.44
N LEU A 756 -42.56 13.78 -42.95
CA LEU A 756 -42.56 14.47 -41.66
C LEU A 756 -43.64 15.57 -41.61
N LEU A 757 -43.74 16.37 -42.67
CA LEU A 757 -44.76 17.42 -42.80
C LEU A 757 -46.18 16.82 -42.82
N ALA A 758 -46.40 15.74 -43.57
CA ALA A 758 -47.71 15.07 -43.66
C ALA A 758 -48.20 14.53 -42.31
N HIS A 759 -47.29 14.14 -41.42
CA HIS A 759 -47.62 13.63 -40.09
C HIS A 759 -47.65 14.73 -39.01
N GLY A 760 -47.29 15.97 -39.38
CA GLY A 760 -47.38 17.15 -38.53
C GLY A 760 -46.14 17.40 -37.66
N CYS A 761 -44.95 17.05 -38.15
CA CYS A 761 -43.68 17.54 -37.61
C CYS A 761 -43.57 19.06 -37.86
N ASN A 762 -43.04 19.81 -36.89
CA ASN A 762 -42.99 21.27 -36.95
C ASN A 762 -41.72 21.76 -37.66
N GLU A 763 -40.58 21.33 -37.16
CA GLU A 763 -39.26 21.74 -37.66
C GLU A 763 -38.45 20.52 -38.11
N ALA A 764 -37.42 20.77 -38.89
CA ALA A 764 -36.44 19.76 -39.25
C ALA A 764 -35.03 20.34 -39.34
N GLN A 765 -34.06 19.45 -39.10
CA GLN A 765 -32.64 19.71 -39.20
C GLN A 765 -31.96 18.54 -39.91
N GLY A 766 -30.96 18.85 -40.74
CA GLY A 766 -30.21 17.83 -41.45
C GLY A 766 -29.48 18.38 -42.67
N PHE A 767 -28.70 17.50 -43.31
CA PHE A 767 -27.83 17.89 -44.42
C PHE A 767 -28.59 18.33 -45.68
N LEU A 768 -29.89 18.05 -45.78
CA LEU A 768 -30.75 18.61 -46.82
C LEU A 768 -30.80 20.15 -46.72
N PHE A 769 -30.85 20.69 -45.51
CA PHE A 769 -31.01 22.13 -45.25
C PHE A 769 -29.67 22.84 -45.10
N GLY A 770 -28.66 22.14 -44.58
CA GLY A 770 -27.30 22.64 -44.44
C GLY A 770 -26.45 21.75 -43.55
N LYS A 771 -25.16 21.67 -43.89
CA LYS A 771 -24.16 21.11 -42.95
C LYS A 771 -23.89 22.14 -41.83
N PRO A 772 -23.28 21.73 -40.71
CA PRO A 772 -22.76 22.68 -39.74
C PRO A 772 -21.68 23.59 -40.35
N VAL A 773 -21.91 24.90 -40.36
CA VAL A 773 -21.07 25.88 -41.08
C VAL A 773 -20.48 26.96 -40.17
N HIS A 774 -19.49 27.69 -40.67
CA HIS A 774 -18.92 28.85 -39.98
C HIS A 774 -19.96 29.98 -39.83
N PRO A 775 -19.90 30.81 -38.77
CA PRO A 775 -20.86 31.91 -38.55
C PRO A 775 -21.08 32.83 -39.76
N ASP A 776 -20.03 33.13 -40.55
CA ASP A 776 -20.16 33.96 -41.75
C ASP A 776 -21.08 33.33 -42.82
N GLU A 777 -21.00 32.01 -42.97
CA GLU A 777 -21.83 31.26 -43.92
C GLU A 777 -23.26 31.12 -43.38
N ALA A 778 -23.43 30.90 -42.08
CA ALA A 778 -24.75 30.95 -41.44
C ALA A 778 -25.45 32.31 -41.63
N SER A 779 -24.73 33.42 -41.51
CA SER A 779 -25.25 34.77 -41.82
C SER A 779 -25.70 34.90 -43.28
N LEU A 780 -25.00 34.26 -44.23
CA LEU A 780 -25.43 34.23 -45.64
C LEU A 780 -26.70 33.42 -45.83
N MET A 781 -26.86 32.30 -45.11
CA MET A 781 -28.09 31.50 -45.14
C MET A 781 -29.29 32.29 -44.63
N LEU A 782 -29.13 33.04 -43.55
CA LEU A 782 -30.17 33.92 -43.01
C LEU A 782 -30.61 35.00 -44.01
N ARG A 783 -29.65 35.65 -44.69
CA ARG A 783 -29.94 36.68 -45.70
C ARG A 783 -30.65 36.14 -46.94
N ALA A 784 -30.49 34.85 -47.25
CA ALA A 784 -31.21 34.20 -48.35
C ALA A 784 -32.69 33.93 -48.02
N GLY A 785 -33.09 33.98 -46.74
CA GLY A 785 -34.47 33.90 -46.27
C GLY A 785 -35.07 32.48 -46.26
N ARG A 786 -35.22 31.87 -47.45
CA ARG A 786 -35.76 30.51 -47.59
C ARG A 786 -34.67 29.54 -48.00
N TRP A 787 -34.63 28.36 -47.37
CA TRP A 787 -33.64 27.34 -47.76
C TRP A 787 -33.83 26.88 -49.22
N ARG A 788 -35.06 26.95 -49.74
CA ARG A 788 -35.39 26.65 -51.15
C ARG A 788 -34.89 27.68 -52.16
N ASP A 789 -34.66 28.93 -51.72
CA ASP A 789 -34.21 30.04 -52.57
C ASP A 789 -32.72 30.34 -52.40
N ALA A 790 -32.02 29.60 -51.51
CA ALA A 790 -30.59 29.69 -51.35
C ALA A 790 -29.90 29.29 -52.67
N PRO A 791 -29.03 30.15 -53.24
CA PRO A 791 -28.41 29.86 -54.52
C PRO A 791 -27.61 28.55 -54.44
N ALA A 792 -27.87 27.64 -55.38
CA ALA A 792 -27.25 26.31 -55.51
C ALA A 792 -25.70 26.28 -55.48
N ARG A 793 -25.05 27.45 -55.48
CA ARG A 793 -23.60 27.62 -55.33
C ARG A 793 -23.08 27.55 -53.89
N ALA A 794 -23.91 27.77 -52.85
CA ALA A 794 -23.48 27.67 -51.45
C ALA A 794 -23.40 26.20 -50.99
N LEU A 795 -24.34 25.35 -51.42
CA LEU A 795 -24.44 23.94 -51.02
C LEU A 795 -23.36 23.00 -51.64
N ALA A 796 -22.54 23.50 -52.57
CA ALA A 796 -21.63 22.67 -53.36
C ALA A 796 -20.14 22.73 -52.95
N ARG A 797 -19.74 23.58 -51.98
CA ARG A 797 -18.34 23.71 -51.55
C ARG A 797 -18.12 23.14 -50.16
N GLY A 798 -18.13 21.81 -50.09
CA GLY A 798 -17.76 21.06 -48.89
C GLY A 798 -17.42 19.62 -49.27
N ARG A 799 -16.42 19.46 -50.15
CA ARG A 799 -15.68 18.22 -50.38
C ARG A 799 -14.24 18.43 -49.96
#